data_AF-A0A7Y4JS65-F1
#
_entry.id   AF-A0A7Y4JS65-F1
#
_cell.length_a   1.000
_cell.length_b   1.000
_cell.length_c   1.000
_cell.angle_alpha   90.00
_cell.angle_beta   90.00
_cell.angle_gamma   90.00
#
_symmetry.space_group_name_H-M   'P 1'
#
loop_
_entity.id
_entity.type
_entity.pdbx_description
1 polymer ?
#
loop_
_entity_poly.entity_id
_entity_poly.type
_entity_poly.pdbx_seq_one_letter_code
_entity_poly.pdbx_strand_id
1 'polypeptide(L)'
;MHTDTHDAPAGRETLLGYRVGTELSAAASFGADFSSGRLVQLSLEHLTLHLESRAVPRKGQAASVVVGEGERWATALDAEVIGVNALRPEVSLRFVAPPLDAGRRIVGLLESLRDNGLLLTPETRPVWREQIDRAERVTRICEALASRQARGVLRSREGQAVAEVTCAFFEPLQDAFAWNLHGTLPPGPFTLEAFGYSSVVHFQVDAARMEGGLLVMTTPPSLVRFRHRWLRRTQASASCTLEFDHPLWPQVHVRRGLLDVSYEGLSFLTQPGEDLMYPGLRLPVMEVALDGHAPVRLRAEVRNISSTPHGRRCGVSVRPLDAEGARAWRALVEAQAHPTTKVEGDWNDATWKLFERSGYFRLPGKEPEKFTSLRDQFSRAQDKLQEAPLLGYRVVRPAEDGMEATLSVLKPYAGSWMAHQLARHQPPGSRSTAREALRDIYLRGYEPTQADPEVKWFFAYCEANVRWVRYTKFDFATWYADTGQTCLVPFRLMEGEVDSVWTKPANITVGTPTQEERASFFARVAGTRPEAYREALDLVPERFDLEATRTGWGDAGLSRERELVVARHEGRAVAFAVFESAQPGLNLFNVLDGVRLVPLEEDAKPEVQDAYVALLAQAAEWYRARDRKVFVHYVEAACVEYAERVSLADLGDGKLWVMSARLLPEFLEHLCESTTPRAA
;
A
#
# COMPACT_ATOMS: atom_id res chain seq x y z
N MET A 1 -12.47 2.84 9.57
CA MET A 1 -13.67 2.38 10.30
C MET A 1 -14.63 1.84 9.25
N HIS A 2 -14.67 0.52 9.00
CA HIS A 2 -15.67 -0.07 8.11
C HIS A 2 -16.92 -0.33 8.93
N THR A 3 -17.95 0.48 8.69
CA THR A 3 -19.31 0.26 9.16
C THR A 3 -19.84 -1.05 8.59
N ASP A 4 -20.28 -1.92 9.50
CA ASP A 4 -21.06 -3.13 9.26
C ASP A 4 -22.36 -2.78 8.52
N THR A 5 -22.34 -2.87 7.19
CA THR A 5 -23.53 -3.13 6.36
C THR A 5 -23.05 -3.44 4.94
N HIS A 6 -22.59 -4.65 4.71
CA HIS A 6 -22.82 -5.35 3.44
C HIS A 6 -22.59 -6.84 3.71
N ASP A 7 -23.57 -7.63 3.31
CA ASP A 7 -23.56 -9.09 3.34
C ASP A 7 -22.17 -9.64 3.02
N ALA A 8 -21.64 -10.45 3.95
CA ALA A 8 -20.50 -11.28 3.66
C ALA A 8 -20.84 -12.08 2.39
N PRO A 9 -20.02 -12.03 1.32
CA PRO A 9 -20.31 -12.83 0.14
C PRO A 9 -20.35 -14.30 0.55
N ALA A 10 -21.10 -15.10 -0.20
CA ALA A 10 -21.38 -16.53 -0.02
C ALA A 10 -20.16 -17.48 0.08
N GLY A 11 -18.96 -16.99 0.42
CA GLY A 11 -17.71 -17.73 0.64
C GLY A 11 -17.36 -18.01 2.11
N ARG A 12 -18.24 -17.74 3.08
CA ARG A 12 -17.96 -18.05 4.50
C ARG A 12 -17.90 -19.56 4.78
N GLU A 13 -18.71 -20.35 4.08
CA GLU A 13 -18.69 -21.82 4.18
C GLU A 13 -17.44 -22.43 3.54
N THR A 14 -16.83 -21.76 2.54
CA THR A 14 -15.61 -22.26 1.87
C THR A 14 -14.32 -22.18 2.71
N LEU A 15 -14.33 -21.53 3.87
CA LEU A 15 -13.15 -21.32 4.73
C LEU A 15 -13.19 -22.09 6.06
N LEU A 16 -14.27 -22.83 6.37
CA LEU A 16 -14.43 -23.55 7.64
C LEU A 16 -13.67 -24.88 7.64
N GLY A 17 -12.37 -24.86 7.88
CA GLY A 17 -11.53 -26.06 7.91
C GLY A 17 -11.07 -26.53 6.55
N TYR A 18 -10.71 -27.81 6.48
CA TYR A 18 -10.09 -28.40 5.28
C TYR A 18 -11.13 -29.11 4.43
N ARG A 19 -11.09 -28.84 3.13
CA ARG A 19 -11.83 -29.64 2.15
C ARG A 19 -11.08 -30.93 1.84
N VAL A 20 -11.83 -32.00 1.69
CA VAL A 20 -11.30 -33.36 1.50
C VAL A 20 -11.52 -33.78 0.05
N GLY A 21 -10.45 -34.22 -0.61
CA GLY A 21 -10.43 -34.51 -2.05
C GLY A 21 -10.96 -35.88 -2.49
N THR A 22 -11.20 -36.83 -1.57
CA THR A 22 -11.42 -38.26 -1.90
C THR A 22 -12.52 -38.96 -1.06
N GLU A 23 -12.66 -40.29 -1.19
CA GLU A 23 -13.68 -41.21 -0.66
C GLU A 23 -13.64 -41.44 0.88
N LEU A 24 -13.24 -40.46 1.67
CA LEU A 24 -13.35 -40.60 3.12
C LEU A 24 -14.83 -40.63 3.51
N SER A 25 -15.24 -41.72 4.14
CA SER A 25 -16.59 -41.89 4.67
C SER A 25 -16.64 -41.29 6.07
N ALA A 26 -17.78 -40.76 6.46
CA ALA A 26 -18.13 -40.51 7.84
C ALA A 26 -19.58 -40.94 8.04
N ALA A 27 -19.89 -41.43 9.22
CA ALA A 27 -21.23 -41.85 9.55
C ALA A 27 -21.86 -40.82 10.49
N ALA A 28 -23.07 -40.38 10.16
CA ALA A 28 -23.88 -39.56 11.03
C ALA A 28 -25.19 -40.29 11.36
N SER A 29 -25.50 -40.37 12.65
CA SER A 29 -26.79 -40.79 13.16
C SER A 29 -27.64 -39.57 13.49
N PHE A 30 -28.87 -39.54 12.99
CA PHE A 30 -29.84 -38.46 13.21
C PHE A 30 -31.04 -39.00 14.00
N GLY A 31 -30.81 -39.44 15.24
CA GLY A 31 -31.82 -40.14 16.05
C GLY A 31 -31.71 -41.66 15.88
N ALA A 32 -32.77 -42.31 15.36
CA ALA A 32 -32.75 -43.75 15.06
C ALA A 32 -32.21 -44.08 13.65
N ASP A 33 -32.13 -43.07 12.78
CA ASP A 33 -31.70 -43.24 11.39
C ASP A 33 -30.19 -43.05 11.27
N PHE A 34 -29.52 -44.09 10.77
CA PHE A 34 -28.10 -44.09 10.47
C PHE A 34 -27.89 -43.80 8.99
N SER A 35 -27.07 -42.81 8.65
CA SER A 35 -26.72 -42.51 7.26
C SER A 35 -25.21 -42.41 7.11
N SER A 36 -24.65 -43.26 6.24
CA SER A 36 -23.31 -43.09 5.70
C SER A 36 -23.28 -41.88 4.77
N GLY A 37 -22.19 -41.13 4.82
CA GLY A 37 -21.93 -40.04 3.90
C GLY A 37 -20.45 -39.90 3.60
N ARG A 38 -20.13 -39.27 2.48
CA ARG A 38 -18.78 -38.88 2.15
C ARG A 38 -18.43 -37.57 2.87
N LEU A 39 -17.28 -37.53 3.53
CA LEU A 39 -16.76 -36.33 4.16
C LEU A 39 -16.32 -35.32 3.08
N VAL A 40 -16.92 -34.13 3.12
CA VAL A 40 -16.61 -33.02 2.19
C VAL A 40 -15.65 -32.03 2.84
N GLN A 41 -15.85 -31.75 4.13
CA GLN A 41 -15.12 -30.72 4.86
C GLN A 41 -15.02 -31.08 6.34
N LEU A 42 -13.86 -30.84 6.95
CA LEU A 42 -13.62 -31.14 8.37
C LEU A 42 -12.78 -30.05 9.05
N SER A 43 -13.19 -29.70 10.27
CA SER A 43 -12.51 -28.79 11.20
C SER A 43 -12.72 -29.30 12.63
N LEU A 44 -12.24 -28.56 13.63
CA LEU A 44 -12.46 -28.89 15.04
C LEU A 44 -13.84 -28.47 15.57
N GLU A 45 -14.56 -27.63 14.82
CA GLU A 45 -15.92 -27.17 15.19
C GLU A 45 -17.00 -27.72 14.28
N HIS A 46 -16.66 -28.02 13.03
CA HIS A 46 -17.61 -28.30 11.97
C HIS A 46 -17.15 -29.48 11.12
N LEU A 47 -18.13 -30.20 10.57
CA LEU A 47 -17.93 -31.13 9.47
C LEU A 47 -19.08 -30.99 8.45
N THR A 48 -18.82 -31.34 7.19
CA THR A 48 -19.84 -31.41 6.15
C THR A 48 -19.81 -32.78 5.50
N LEU A 49 -20.96 -33.42 5.41
CA LEU A 49 -21.15 -34.74 4.80
C LEU A 49 -22.00 -34.63 3.55
N HIS A 50 -21.63 -35.34 2.50
CA HIS A 50 -22.50 -35.67 1.39
C HIS A 50 -23.17 -37.02 1.68
N LEU A 51 -24.44 -37.01 2.04
CA LEU A 51 -25.19 -38.21 2.45
C LEU A 51 -25.53 -39.11 1.25
N GLU A 52 -25.44 -40.42 1.45
CA GLU A 52 -25.85 -41.42 0.43
C GLU A 52 -27.37 -41.65 0.43
N SER A 53 -28.04 -41.40 1.56
CA SER A 53 -29.49 -41.55 1.73
C SER A 53 -30.23 -40.22 1.48
N ARG A 54 -31.52 -40.31 1.10
CA ARG A 54 -32.42 -39.14 0.95
C ARG A 54 -33.03 -38.65 2.28
N ALA A 55 -32.60 -39.16 3.43
CA ALA A 55 -33.06 -38.63 4.71
C ALA A 55 -32.47 -37.22 4.87
N VAL A 56 -33.32 -36.18 4.75
CA VAL A 56 -32.90 -34.79 4.87
C VAL A 56 -33.11 -34.34 6.32
N PRO A 57 -32.05 -34.26 7.14
CA PRO A 57 -32.19 -33.80 8.52
C PRO A 57 -32.66 -32.33 8.55
N ARG A 58 -33.18 -31.88 9.70
CA ARG A 58 -33.63 -30.49 9.86
C ARG A 58 -32.54 -29.65 10.50
N LYS A 59 -32.46 -28.37 10.13
CA LYS A 59 -31.61 -27.40 10.85
C LYS A 59 -32.00 -27.37 12.34
N GLY A 60 -31.01 -27.44 13.22
CA GLY A 60 -31.15 -27.56 14.68
C GLY A 60 -31.31 -29.00 15.18
N GLN A 61 -31.36 -30.01 14.30
CA GLN A 61 -31.46 -31.41 14.71
C GLN A 61 -30.14 -31.88 15.32
N ALA A 62 -30.22 -32.57 16.47
CA ALA A 62 -29.08 -33.23 17.08
C ALA A 62 -28.65 -34.44 16.23
N ALA A 63 -27.34 -34.65 16.16
CA ALA A 63 -26.72 -35.75 15.44
C ALA A 63 -25.57 -36.32 16.27
N SER A 64 -25.30 -37.61 16.09
CA SER A 64 -24.09 -38.25 16.61
C SER A 64 -23.22 -38.65 15.44
N VAL A 65 -21.99 -38.14 15.39
CA VAL A 65 -21.11 -38.28 14.22
C VAL A 65 -19.87 -39.07 14.58
N VAL A 66 -19.48 -39.97 13.69
CA VAL A 66 -18.30 -40.81 13.80
C VAL A 66 -17.45 -40.51 12.56
N VAL A 67 -16.19 -40.08 12.76
CA VAL A 67 -15.24 -39.63 11.72
C VAL A 67 -14.01 -40.55 11.67
N GLY A 68 -13.59 -41.04 10.49
CA GLY A 68 -12.64 -42.15 10.36
C GLY A 68 -12.53 -42.74 8.96
N GLU A 69 -11.65 -43.75 8.82
CA GLU A 69 -11.29 -44.44 7.57
C GLU A 69 -11.42 -45.96 7.79
N GLY A 70 -12.32 -46.65 7.07
CA GLY A 70 -12.51 -48.11 7.20
C GLY A 70 -13.27 -48.56 8.46
N GLU A 71 -12.85 -49.65 9.12
CA GLU A 71 -13.53 -50.22 10.31
C GLU A 71 -12.94 -49.78 11.67
N ARG A 72 -11.91 -48.91 11.68
CA ARG A 72 -11.30 -48.40 12.92
C ARG A 72 -11.87 -47.04 13.29
N TRP A 73 -12.79 -46.99 14.26
CA TRP A 73 -13.40 -45.75 14.74
C TRP A 73 -13.26 -45.59 16.25
N ALA A 74 -13.01 -44.36 16.70
CA ALA A 74 -12.87 -44.01 18.11
C ALA A 74 -13.73 -42.77 18.44
N THR A 75 -14.77 -43.00 19.25
CA THR A 75 -15.65 -42.00 19.91
C THR A 75 -16.67 -41.31 19.00
N ALA A 76 -17.95 -41.47 19.32
CA ALA A 76 -19.03 -40.69 18.73
C ALA A 76 -19.01 -39.26 19.28
N LEU A 77 -19.22 -38.27 18.42
CA LEU A 77 -19.24 -36.86 18.76
C LEU A 77 -20.63 -36.31 18.59
N ASP A 78 -21.12 -35.63 19.63
CA ASP A 78 -22.38 -34.91 19.55
C ASP A 78 -22.22 -33.69 18.63
N ALA A 79 -23.19 -33.52 17.74
CA ALA A 79 -23.24 -32.46 16.76
C ALA A 79 -24.67 -31.95 16.56
N GLU A 80 -24.78 -30.78 15.96
CA GLU A 80 -26.04 -30.14 15.61
C GLU A 80 -26.02 -29.77 14.13
N VAL A 81 -27.11 -30.04 13.42
CA VAL A 81 -27.25 -29.69 12.00
C VAL A 81 -27.41 -28.17 11.87
N ILE A 82 -26.46 -27.51 11.22
CA ILE A 82 -26.49 -26.04 11.04
C ILE A 82 -26.97 -25.63 9.65
N GLY A 83 -26.85 -26.52 8.66
CA GLY A 83 -27.18 -26.24 7.27
C GLY A 83 -27.44 -27.52 6.49
N VAL A 84 -28.36 -27.43 5.53
CA VAL A 84 -28.71 -28.51 4.62
C VAL A 84 -28.81 -27.90 3.24
N ASN A 85 -27.96 -28.35 2.33
CA ASN A 85 -28.05 -27.95 0.93
C ASN A 85 -29.17 -28.76 0.28
N ALA A 86 -30.14 -28.10 -0.36
CA ALA A 86 -31.23 -28.79 -1.05
C ALA A 86 -30.86 -29.18 -2.49
N LEU A 87 -29.83 -28.57 -3.08
CA LEU A 87 -29.38 -28.78 -4.46
C LEU A 87 -28.30 -29.86 -4.57
N ARG A 88 -27.64 -30.20 -3.47
CA ARG A 88 -26.68 -31.30 -3.29
C ARG A 88 -27.01 -31.96 -1.96
N PRO A 89 -26.97 -33.29 -1.78
CA PRO A 89 -27.32 -33.93 -0.50
C PRO A 89 -26.21 -33.71 0.55
N GLU A 90 -25.81 -32.46 0.77
CA GLU A 90 -24.77 -32.04 1.71
C GLU A 90 -25.41 -31.51 3.00
N VAL A 91 -24.94 -32.00 4.14
CA VAL A 91 -25.36 -31.59 5.48
C VAL A 91 -24.16 -31.06 6.25
N SER A 92 -24.26 -29.83 6.73
CA SER A 92 -23.26 -29.19 7.58
C SER A 92 -23.66 -29.33 9.05
N LEU A 93 -22.72 -29.82 9.84
CA LEU A 93 -22.86 -30.15 11.25
C LEU A 93 -21.84 -29.36 12.07
N ARG A 94 -22.23 -28.92 13.26
CA ARG A 94 -21.36 -28.28 14.26
C ARG A 94 -21.25 -29.18 15.48
N PHE A 95 -20.03 -29.47 15.93
CA PHE A 95 -19.82 -30.24 17.17
C PHE A 95 -20.32 -29.46 18.40
N VAL A 96 -20.94 -30.17 19.33
CA VAL A 96 -21.41 -29.61 20.60
C VAL A 96 -20.33 -29.87 21.66
N ALA A 97 -19.59 -28.82 22.02
CA ALA A 97 -18.56 -28.86 23.07
C ALA A 97 -17.62 -30.10 22.97
N PRO A 98 -16.92 -30.30 21.84
CA PRO A 98 -16.10 -31.49 21.64
C PRO A 98 -15.02 -31.60 22.74
N PRO A 99 -14.79 -32.78 23.34
CA PRO A 99 -13.70 -32.98 24.30
C PRO A 99 -12.33 -32.71 23.69
N LEU A 100 -11.36 -32.26 24.49
CA LEU A 100 -10.00 -31.93 24.03
C LEU A 100 -9.32 -33.09 23.29
N ASP A 101 -9.44 -34.32 23.82
CA ASP A 101 -8.86 -35.51 23.19
C ASP A 101 -9.51 -35.83 21.84
N ALA A 102 -10.79 -35.51 21.66
CA ALA A 102 -11.44 -35.63 20.36
C ALA A 102 -10.87 -34.59 19.37
N GLY A 103 -10.66 -33.36 19.81
CA GLY A 103 -9.97 -32.33 19.02
C GLY A 103 -8.58 -32.78 18.56
N ARG A 104 -7.77 -33.33 19.47
CA ARG A 104 -6.44 -33.88 19.16
C ARG A 104 -6.49 -35.01 18.11
N ARG A 105 -7.46 -35.92 18.23
CA ARG A 105 -7.67 -37.00 17.24
C ARG A 105 -8.05 -36.46 15.87
N ILE A 106 -8.95 -35.46 15.81
CA ILE A 106 -9.34 -34.82 14.54
C ILE A 106 -8.12 -34.14 13.89
N VAL A 107 -7.29 -33.42 14.65
CA VAL A 107 -6.05 -32.85 14.10
C VAL A 107 -5.12 -33.94 13.57
N GLY A 108 -4.93 -35.04 14.31
CA GLY A 108 -4.10 -36.17 13.86
C GLY A 108 -4.59 -36.76 12.54
N LEU A 109 -5.91 -36.93 12.37
CA LEU A 109 -6.51 -37.34 11.10
C LEU A 109 -6.20 -36.32 10.00
N LEU A 110 -6.47 -35.03 10.22
CA LEU A 110 -6.23 -33.98 9.23
C LEU A 110 -4.76 -33.90 8.79
N GLU A 111 -3.81 -34.09 9.71
CA GLU A 111 -2.39 -34.14 9.38
C GLU A 111 -2.05 -35.38 8.54
N SER A 112 -2.59 -36.55 8.89
CA SER A 112 -2.43 -37.76 8.07
C SER A 112 -3.00 -37.59 6.66
N LEU A 113 -4.19 -37.00 6.53
CA LEU A 113 -4.79 -36.71 5.22
C LEU A 113 -3.94 -35.72 4.41
N ARG A 114 -3.35 -34.73 5.07
CA ARG A 114 -2.45 -33.78 4.40
C ARG A 114 -1.19 -34.46 3.90
N ASP A 115 -0.53 -35.23 4.75
CA ASP A 115 0.76 -35.86 4.41
C ASP A 115 0.58 -36.89 3.27
N ASN A 116 -0.63 -37.45 3.12
CA ASN A 116 -1.01 -38.30 1.99
C ASN A 116 -1.58 -37.54 0.77
N GLY A 117 -1.59 -36.20 0.78
CA GLY A 117 -2.06 -35.38 -0.35
C GLY A 117 -3.58 -35.41 -0.59
N LEU A 118 -4.37 -35.80 0.42
CA LEU A 118 -5.83 -35.98 0.32
C LEU A 118 -6.63 -34.73 0.71
N LEU A 119 -5.98 -33.70 1.23
CA LEU A 119 -6.61 -32.39 1.48
C LEU A 119 -6.47 -31.49 0.26
N LEU A 120 -7.57 -30.81 -0.10
CA LEU A 120 -7.52 -29.78 -1.12
C LEU A 120 -6.75 -28.57 -0.60
N THR A 121 -5.67 -28.22 -1.28
CA THR A 121 -4.90 -27.02 -0.99
C THR A 121 -5.71 -25.78 -1.38
N PRO A 122 -5.82 -24.76 -0.53
CA PRO A 122 -6.46 -23.50 -0.92
C PRO A 122 -5.74 -22.88 -2.13
N GLU A 123 -6.46 -22.65 -3.23
CA GLU A 123 -5.90 -21.93 -4.38
C GLU A 123 -5.67 -20.46 -4.02
N THR A 124 -4.42 -20.00 -4.07
CA THR A 124 -4.11 -18.56 -3.98
C THR A 124 -4.09 -17.95 -5.37
N ARG A 125 -5.15 -17.22 -5.74
CA ARG A 125 -5.15 -16.44 -6.98
C ARG A 125 -4.33 -15.16 -6.77
N PRO A 126 -3.47 -14.78 -7.73
CA PRO A 126 -2.76 -13.50 -7.65
C PRO A 126 -3.79 -12.36 -7.71
N VAL A 127 -3.59 -11.34 -6.87
CA VAL A 127 -4.35 -10.08 -6.91
C VAL A 127 -3.89 -9.17 -8.05
N TRP A 128 -2.66 -9.38 -8.54
CA TRP A 128 -2.10 -8.64 -9.65
C TRP A 128 -1.17 -9.53 -10.48
N ARG A 129 -1.21 -9.33 -11.80
CA ARG A 129 -0.33 -9.96 -12.78
C ARG A 129 0.10 -8.92 -13.79
N GLU A 130 1.40 -8.83 -14.04
CA GLU A 130 1.98 -7.90 -14.99
C GLU A 130 2.96 -8.63 -15.93
N GLN A 131 2.82 -8.40 -17.24
CA GLN A 131 3.82 -8.80 -18.23
C GLN A 131 4.83 -7.67 -18.38
N ILE A 132 6.12 -7.99 -18.31
CA ILE A 132 7.22 -7.03 -18.41
C ILE A 132 8.14 -7.47 -19.55
N ASP A 133 8.12 -6.71 -20.64
CA ASP A 133 8.85 -7.00 -21.90
C ASP A 133 9.81 -5.87 -22.31
N ARG A 134 9.77 -4.72 -21.63
CA ARG A 134 10.71 -3.61 -21.86
C ARG A 134 12.11 -4.01 -21.38
N ALA A 135 13.04 -4.17 -22.31
CA ALA A 135 14.41 -4.63 -22.04
C ALA A 135 15.08 -3.87 -20.89
N GLU A 136 15.02 -2.54 -20.88
CA GLU A 136 15.60 -1.71 -19.81
C GLU A 136 15.04 -2.00 -18.40
N ARG A 137 13.79 -2.44 -18.33
CA ARG A 137 13.11 -2.79 -17.07
C ARG A 137 13.43 -4.22 -16.67
N VAL A 138 13.48 -5.14 -17.63
CA VAL A 138 13.91 -6.53 -17.39
C VAL A 138 15.34 -6.57 -16.85
N THR A 139 16.29 -5.89 -17.50
CA THR A 139 17.67 -5.77 -17.04
C THR A 139 17.73 -5.23 -15.61
N ARG A 140 16.97 -4.18 -15.30
CA ARG A 140 16.92 -3.58 -13.95
C ARG A 140 16.40 -4.55 -12.89
N ILE A 141 15.39 -5.35 -13.22
CA ILE A 141 14.86 -6.37 -12.30
C ILE A 141 15.92 -7.45 -12.07
N CYS A 142 16.57 -7.95 -13.13
CA CYS A 142 17.64 -8.95 -13.01
C CYS A 142 18.83 -8.43 -12.18
N GLU A 143 19.26 -7.18 -12.41
CA GLU A 143 20.27 -6.49 -11.57
C GLU A 143 19.84 -6.47 -10.10
N ALA A 144 18.59 -6.08 -9.84
CA ALA A 144 18.06 -5.99 -8.49
C ALA A 144 17.94 -7.35 -7.79
N LEU A 145 17.60 -8.41 -8.52
CA LEU A 145 17.57 -9.78 -8.00
C LEU A 145 18.99 -10.26 -7.65
N ALA A 146 19.97 -10.00 -8.51
CA ALA A 146 21.36 -10.37 -8.28
C ALA A 146 21.97 -9.62 -7.09
N SER A 147 21.86 -8.29 -7.07
CA SER A 147 22.43 -7.45 -6.01
C SER A 147 21.80 -7.70 -4.63
N ARG A 148 20.61 -8.29 -4.57
CA ARG A 148 19.95 -8.71 -3.32
C ARG A 148 20.16 -10.18 -2.98
N GLN A 149 20.88 -10.93 -3.81
CA GLN A 149 20.97 -12.39 -3.72
C GLN A 149 19.58 -13.02 -3.55
N ALA A 150 18.65 -12.59 -4.40
CA ALA A 150 17.25 -12.97 -4.29
C ALA A 150 17.10 -14.49 -4.32
N ARG A 151 16.29 -15.02 -3.40
CA ARG A 151 15.90 -16.43 -3.38
C ARG A 151 14.87 -16.69 -4.46
N GLY A 152 14.82 -17.93 -4.93
CA GLY A 152 13.81 -18.39 -5.86
C GLY A 152 13.62 -19.91 -5.82
N VAL A 153 12.72 -20.38 -6.66
CA VAL A 153 12.37 -21.79 -6.79
C VAL A 153 12.30 -22.14 -8.27
N LEU A 154 12.85 -23.29 -8.64
CA LEU A 154 12.66 -23.89 -9.96
C LEU A 154 11.41 -24.76 -9.95
N ARG A 155 10.53 -24.54 -10.93
CA ARG A 155 9.33 -25.34 -11.13
C ARG A 155 9.40 -26.13 -12.43
N SER A 156 9.02 -27.40 -12.37
CA SER A 156 8.82 -28.23 -13.57
C SER A 156 7.73 -27.65 -14.47
N ARG A 157 7.60 -28.16 -15.70
CA ARG A 157 6.52 -27.82 -16.62
C ARG A 157 5.12 -28.05 -16.04
N GLU A 158 5.00 -28.99 -15.09
CA GLU A 158 3.76 -29.30 -14.37
C GLU A 158 3.52 -28.40 -13.15
N GLY A 159 4.41 -27.44 -12.88
CA GLY A 159 4.30 -26.47 -11.78
C GLY A 159 4.78 -26.98 -10.42
N GLN A 160 5.35 -28.19 -10.36
CA GLN A 160 5.91 -28.72 -9.12
C GLN A 160 7.25 -28.06 -8.80
N ALA A 161 7.44 -27.63 -7.55
CA ALA A 161 8.71 -27.10 -7.08
C ALA A 161 9.74 -28.24 -7.01
N VAL A 162 10.90 -28.06 -7.66
CA VAL A 162 11.94 -29.10 -7.80
C VAL A 162 13.21 -28.75 -7.04
N ALA A 163 13.61 -27.47 -7.02
CA ALA A 163 14.82 -27.03 -6.33
C ALA A 163 14.71 -25.57 -5.88
N GLU A 164 15.42 -25.21 -4.80
CA GLU A 164 15.61 -23.82 -4.41
C GLU A 164 16.84 -23.23 -5.11
N VAL A 165 16.80 -21.93 -5.39
CA VAL A 165 17.92 -21.20 -5.99
C VAL A 165 18.16 -19.89 -5.26
N THR A 166 19.40 -19.40 -5.31
CA THR A 166 19.77 -18.08 -4.81
C THR A 166 20.56 -17.34 -5.88
N CYS A 167 20.12 -16.15 -6.27
CA CYS A 167 20.76 -15.39 -7.34
C CYS A 167 22.22 -15.08 -6.98
N ALA A 168 23.14 -15.40 -7.89
CA ALA A 168 24.58 -15.25 -7.67
C ALA A 168 25.09 -13.93 -8.28
N PHE A 169 24.89 -13.75 -9.59
CA PHE A 169 25.26 -12.52 -10.29
C PHE A 169 24.44 -12.34 -11.57
N PHE A 170 24.48 -11.14 -12.12
CA PHE A 170 23.90 -10.79 -13.41
C PHE A 170 24.88 -9.88 -14.17
N GLU A 171 25.31 -10.30 -15.35
CA GLU A 171 26.21 -9.55 -16.23
C GLU A 171 25.53 -9.32 -17.59
N PRO A 172 24.89 -8.15 -17.78
CA PRO A 172 24.10 -7.89 -18.99
C PRO A 172 24.95 -7.82 -20.26
N LEU A 173 26.24 -7.45 -20.18
CA LEU A 173 27.09 -7.34 -21.38
C LEU A 173 27.51 -8.71 -21.93
N GLN A 174 27.54 -9.73 -21.08
CA GLN A 174 27.86 -11.12 -21.44
C GLN A 174 26.60 -11.98 -21.60
N ASP A 175 25.42 -11.38 -21.45
CA ASP A 175 24.13 -12.08 -21.41
C ASP A 175 24.13 -13.27 -20.44
N ALA A 176 24.70 -13.06 -19.24
CA ALA A 176 24.90 -14.11 -18.25
C ALA A 176 24.12 -13.82 -16.97
N PHE A 177 23.23 -14.74 -16.61
CA PHE A 177 22.46 -14.70 -15.37
C PHE A 177 22.66 -15.98 -14.58
N ALA A 178 23.27 -15.88 -13.41
CA ALA A 178 23.75 -17.04 -12.67
C ALA A 178 23.07 -17.19 -11.30
N TRP A 179 22.81 -18.45 -10.93
CA TRP A 179 22.11 -18.83 -9.71
C TRP A 179 22.84 -19.97 -9.00
N ASN A 180 22.93 -19.90 -7.68
CA ASN A 180 23.30 -21.04 -6.86
C ASN A 180 22.12 -22.01 -6.81
N LEU A 181 22.35 -23.28 -7.17
CA LEU A 181 21.34 -24.32 -7.14
C LEU A 181 21.43 -25.14 -5.85
N HIS A 182 20.31 -25.25 -5.14
CA HIS A 182 20.17 -26.07 -3.95
C HIS A 182 19.23 -27.24 -4.25
N GLY A 183 19.79 -28.30 -4.84
CA GLY A 183 19.05 -29.50 -5.24
C GLY A 183 19.42 -29.97 -6.64
N THR A 184 18.52 -30.72 -7.27
CA THR A 184 18.70 -31.25 -8.62
C THR A 184 18.04 -30.35 -9.66
N LEU A 185 18.73 -30.10 -10.77
CA LEU A 185 18.19 -29.33 -11.89
C LEU A 185 17.02 -30.12 -12.52
N PRO A 186 15.81 -29.54 -12.63
CA PRO A 186 14.71 -30.19 -13.35
C PRO A 186 15.05 -30.39 -14.84
N PRO A 187 14.47 -31.42 -15.49
CA PRO A 187 14.55 -31.53 -16.94
C PRO A 187 13.91 -30.30 -17.59
N GLY A 188 14.62 -29.66 -18.52
CA GLY A 188 14.14 -28.47 -19.24
C GLY A 188 13.02 -28.79 -20.24
N PRO A 189 12.17 -27.79 -20.57
CA PRO A 189 12.12 -26.42 -20.04
C PRO A 189 11.47 -26.33 -18.65
N PHE A 190 11.85 -25.33 -17.86
CA PHE A 190 11.33 -25.09 -16.51
C PHE A 190 11.08 -23.60 -16.26
N THR A 191 10.32 -23.28 -15.20
CA THR A 191 10.08 -21.90 -14.77
C THR A 191 10.93 -21.56 -13.56
N LEU A 192 11.54 -20.38 -13.54
CA LEU A 192 12.16 -19.82 -12.34
C LEU A 192 11.19 -18.81 -11.71
N GLU A 193 10.90 -19.00 -10.42
CA GLU A 193 10.15 -18.05 -9.58
C GLU A 193 11.13 -17.36 -8.64
N ALA A 194 11.40 -16.07 -8.86
CA ALA A 194 12.29 -15.27 -8.03
C ALA A 194 11.50 -14.33 -7.10
N PHE A 195 11.86 -14.27 -5.83
CA PHE A 195 11.19 -13.42 -4.84
C PHE A 195 11.75 -11.99 -4.88
N GLY A 196 10.89 -11.03 -5.26
CA GLY A 196 11.16 -9.59 -5.21
C GLY A 196 10.91 -9.00 -3.82
N TYR A 197 10.67 -7.68 -3.75
CA TYR A 197 10.45 -6.99 -2.47
C TYR A 197 9.13 -7.40 -1.79
N SER A 198 8.09 -7.60 -2.58
CA SER A 198 6.70 -7.83 -2.20
C SER A 198 5.91 -8.65 -3.24
N SER A 199 6.57 -9.15 -4.28
CA SER A 199 6.03 -9.86 -5.44
C SER A 199 6.94 -11.03 -5.82
N VAL A 200 6.45 -11.89 -6.72
CA VAL A 200 7.22 -12.99 -7.31
C VAL A 200 7.35 -12.74 -8.80
N VAL A 201 8.56 -12.86 -9.34
CA VAL A 201 8.84 -12.70 -10.76
C VAL A 201 9.08 -14.07 -11.37
N HIS A 202 8.34 -14.37 -12.42
CA HIS A 202 8.39 -15.64 -13.13
C HIS A 202 9.00 -15.43 -14.50
N PHE A 203 9.86 -16.35 -14.92
CA PHE A 203 10.33 -16.40 -16.29
C PHE A 203 10.65 -17.83 -16.72
N GLN A 204 10.44 -18.10 -18.00
CA GLN A 204 10.74 -19.39 -18.59
C GLN A 204 12.25 -19.51 -18.83
N VAL A 205 12.77 -20.70 -18.54
CA VAL A 205 14.16 -21.06 -18.78
C VAL A 205 14.16 -22.21 -19.77
N ASP A 206 14.42 -21.89 -21.03
CA ASP A 206 14.46 -22.87 -22.12
C ASP A 206 15.76 -23.68 -22.09
N ALA A 207 16.87 -23.01 -21.78
CA ALA A 207 18.18 -23.62 -21.65
C ALA A 207 18.95 -22.99 -20.48
N ALA A 208 19.61 -23.85 -19.71
CA ALA A 208 20.56 -23.45 -18.68
C ALA A 208 21.67 -24.49 -18.60
N ARG A 209 22.86 -24.06 -18.18
CA ARG A 209 24.04 -24.92 -18.04
C ARG A 209 24.61 -24.82 -16.64
N MET A 210 25.22 -25.91 -16.17
CA MET A 210 25.97 -25.89 -14.92
C MET A 210 27.42 -25.52 -15.21
N GLU A 211 27.90 -24.40 -14.67
CA GLU A 211 29.28 -23.93 -14.78
C GLU A 211 29.81 -23.56 -13.41
N GLY A 212 30.90 -24.21 -12.96
CA GLY A 212 31.52 -23.91 -11.66
C GLY A 212 30.57 -24.06 -10.45
N GLY A 213 29.56 -24.93 -10.54
CA GLY A 213 28.53 -25.10 -9.50
C GLY A 213 27.36 -24.11 -9.57
N LEU A 214 27.35 -23.20 -10.55
CA LEU A 214 26.27 -22.25 -10.80
C LEU A 214 25.39 -22.71 -11.96
N LEU A 215 24.09 -22.47 -11.84
CA LEU A 215 23.14 -22.54 -12.93
C LEU A 215 23.21 -21.23 -13.72
N VAL A 216 23.75 -21.27 -14.92
CA VAL A 216 23.92 -20.11 -15.81
C VAL A 216 22.90 -20.17 -16.94
N MET A 217 22.21 -19.05 -17.17
CA MET A 217 21.23 -18.86 -18.23
C MET A 217 21.40 -17.47 -18.88
N THR A 218 20.76 -17.26 -20.02
CA THR A 218 20.70 -15.94 -20.66
C THR A 218 19.72 -15.01 -19.97
N THR A 219 19.79 -13.72 -20.29
CA THR A 219 18.81 -12.75 -19.81
C THR A 219 17.43 -13.12 -20.37
N PRO A 220 16.41 -13.28 -19.52
CA PRO A 220 15.07 -13.56 -20.01
C PRO A 220 14.58 -12.37 -20.86
N PRO A 221 13.96 -12.58 -22.04
CA PRO A 221 13.46 -11.48 -22.87
C PRO A 221 12.22 -10.81 -22.27
N SER A 222 11.52 -11.51 -21.37
CA SER A 222 10.38 -10.99 -20.65
C SER A 222 10.21 -11.67 -19.30
N LEU A 223 9.50 -11.00 -18.40
CA LEU A 223 9.20 -11.45 -17.05
C LEU A 223 7.69 -11.34 -16.80
N VAL A 224 7.14 -12.21 -15.95
CA VAL A 224 5.78 -12.08 -15.44
C VAL A 224 5.82 -11.85 -13.95
N ARG A 225 5.39 -10.68 -13.50
CA ARG A 225 5.30 -10.37 -12.08
C ARG A 225 3.93 -10.77 -11.55
N PHE A 226 3.92 -11.53 -10.46
CA PHE A 226 2.72 -11.92 -9.73
C PHE A 226 2.75 -11.34 -8.32
N ARG A 227 1.58 -10.88 -7.87
CA ARG A 227 1.36 -10.45 -6.50
C ARG A 227 0.19 -11.22 -5.94
N HIS A 228 0.38 -11.80 -4.76
CA HIS A 228 -0.69 -12.49 -4.04
C HIS A 228 -1.23 -11.69 -2.86
N ARG A 229 -0.58 -10.57 -2.50
CA ARG A 229 -0.92 -9.75 -1.33
C ARG A 229 -0.77 -8.27 -1.64
N TRP A 230 -1.74 -7.48 -1.21
CA TRP A 230 -1.69 -6.02 -1.32
C TRP A 230 -0.70 -5.39 -0.34
N LEU A 231 -0.76 -5.84 0.91
CA LEU A 231 0.10 -5.35 1.99
C LEU A 231 1.33 -6.24 2.12
N ARG A 232 2.50 -5.58 2.16
CA ARG A 232 3.76 -6.26 2.40
C ARG A 232 3.78 -6.89 3.79
N ARG A 233 4.40 -8.07 3.88
CA ARG A 233 4.78 -8.70 5.15
C ARG A 233 6.26 -8.44 5.38
N THR A 234 6.62 -8.17 6.62
CA THR A 234 8.01 -8.08 7.06
C THR A 234 8.30 -9.23 8.00
N GLN A 235 9.54 -9.71 7.99
CA GLN A 235 9.99 -10.71 8.94
C GLN A 235 9.93 -10.11 10.35
N ALA A 236 9.41 -10.88 11.29
CA ALA A 236 9.35 -10.47 12.69
C ALA A 236 10.69 -10.75 13.39
N SER A 237 11.06 -9.88 14.33
CA SER A 237 12.17 -10.09 15.25
C SER A 237 11.88 -11.25 16.20
N ALA A 238 12.93 -11.88 16.73
CA ALA A 238 12.79 -13.00 17.67
C ALA A 238 12.06 -12.61 18.98
N SER A 239 12.06 -11.33 19.33
CA SER A 239 11.34 -10.76 20.48
C SER A 239 9.84 -10.59 20.24
N CYS A 240 9.36 -10.75 19.00
CA CYS A 240 7.96 -10.56 18.66
C CYS A 240 7.21 -11.88 18.86
N THR A 241 6.31 -11.92 19.83
CA THR A 241 5.59 -13.13 20.24
C THR A 241 4.09 -12.90 20.26
N LEU A 242 3.33 -13.99 20.13
CA LEU A 242 1.89 -13.99 20.36
C LEU A 242 1.53 -14.91 21.53
N GLU A 243 0.40 -14.62 22.15
CA GLU A 243 -0.29 -15.54 23.06
C GLU A 243 -1.81 -15.42 23.01
N PHE A 244 -2.49 -16.54 23.27
CA PHE A 244 -3.95 -16.61 23.42
C PHE A 244 -4.38 -17.92 24.10
N ASP A 245 -5.61 -17.92 24.63
CA ASP A 245 -6.29 -19.14 25.08
C ASP A 245 -7.19 -19.68 23.96
N HIS A 246 -7.14 -20.99 23.72
CA HIS A 246 -7.92 -21.60 22.64
C HIS A 246 -9.44 -21.46 22.92
N PRO A 247 -10.26 -20.95 21.99
CA PRO A 247 -11.65 -20.60 22.26
C PRO A 247 -12.56 -21.80 22.57
N LEU A 248 -12.23 -22.99 22.04
CA LEU A 248 -12.95 -24.24 22.36
C LEU A 248 -12.43 -24.93 23.63
N TRP A 249 -11.18 -24.67 24.00
CA TRP A 249 -10.50 -25.35 25.09
C TRP A 249 -9.61 -24.34 25.81
N PRO A 250 -10.17 -23.47 26.68
CA PRO A 250 -9.41 -22.40 27.33
C PRO A 250 -8.20 -22.87 28.14
N GLN A 251 -8.15 -24.14 28.54
CA GLN A 251 -6.98 -24.76 29.16
C GLN A 251 -5.78 -24.95 28.21
N VAL A 252 -5.98 -24.82 26.90
CA VAL A 252 -4.92 -24.85 25.89
C VAL A 252 -4.45 -23.42 25.68
N HIS A 253 -3.36 -23.07 26.37
CA HIS A 253 -2.70 -21.78 26.22
C HIS A 253 -1.60 -21.86 25.16
N VAL A 254 -1.68 -21.03 24.13
CA VAL A 254 -0.74 -21.02 23.01
C VAL A 254 0.18 -19.81 23.13
N ARG A 255 1.49 -20.03 23.11
CA ARG A 255 2.52 -18.99 23.03
C ARG A 255 3.56 -19.34 21.97
N ARG A 256 3.77 -18.44 21.00
CA ARG A 256 4.62 -18.69 19.82
C ARG A 256 5.38 -17.43 19.40
N GLY A 257 6.58 -17.62 18.83
CA GLY A 257 7.31 -16.56 18.13
C GLY A 257 6.70 -16.30 16.76
N LEU A 258 6.64 -15.03 16.35
CA LEU A 258 6.16 -14.65 15.03
C LEU A 258 7.23 -14.90 13.96
N LEU A 259 6.78 -15.31 12.77
CA LEU A 259 7.60 -15.40 11.56
C LEU A 259 7.56 -14.08 10.78
N ASP A 260 6.36 -13.53 10.61
CA ASP A 260 6.14 -12.27 9.91
C ASP A 260 4.91 -11.52 10.42
N VAL A 261 4.89 -10.21 10.16
CA VAL A 261 3.78 -9.29 10.45
C VAL A 261 3.48 -8.39 9.24
N SER A 262 2.25 -7.94 9.13
CA SER A 262 1.77 -6.87 8.25
C SER A 262 0.64 -6.10 8.92
N TYR A 263 0.20 -4.99 8.34
CA TYR A 263 -0.90 -4.19 8.92
C TYR A 263 -2.21 -4.96 9.14
N GLU A 264 -2.45 -6.06 8.42
CA GLU A 264 -3.69 -6.85 8.48
C GLU A 264 -3.50 -8.32 8.87
N GLY A 265 -2.26 -8.75 9.14
CA GLY A 265 -2.02 -10.16 9.43
C GLY A 265 -0.65 -10.46 10.00
N LEU A 266 -0.47 -11.72 10.39
CA LEU A 266 0.78 -12.26 10.87
C LEU A 266 0.90 -13.74 10.53
N SER A 267 2.06 -14.33 10.77
CA SER A 267 2.18 -15.79 10.79
C SER A 267 3.18 -16.29 11.81
N PHE A 268 3.03 -17.55 12.20
CA PHE A 268 3.86 -18.24 13.18
C PHE A 268 3.94 -19.73 12.85
N LEU A 269 4.89 -20.46 13.45
CA LEU A 269 4.91 -21.92 13.39
C LEU A 269 3.97 -22.50 14.44
N THR A 270 3.04 -23.34 14.02
CA THR A 270 2.11 -24.05 14.90
C THR A 270 2.53 -25.51 15.07
N GLN A 271 2.27 -26.06 16.25
CA GLN A 271 2.47 -27.47 16.59
C GLN A 271 1.13 -28.21 16.52
N PRO A 272 0.92 -29.08 15.51
CA PRO A 272 -0.29 -29.88 15.41
C PRO A 272 -0.50 -30.73 16.67
N GLY A 273 -1.74 -30.79 17.16
CA GLY A 273 -2.13 -31.55 18.36
C GLY A 273 -1.92 -30.80 19.69
N GLU A 274 -1.02 -29.81 19.72
CA GLU A 274 -0.84 -28.91 20.87
C GLU A 274 -1.66 -27.63 20.72
N ASP A 275 -1.44 -26.89 19.63
CA ASP A 275 -2.09 -25.58 19.43
C ASP A 275 -3.52 -25.71 18.89
N LEU A 276 -3.83 -26.85 18.27
CA LEU A 276 -5.14 -27.18 17.70
C LEU A 276 -5.65 -26.15 16.68
N MET A 277 -4.74 -25.55 15.90
CA MET A 277 -5.08 -24.56 14.87
C MET A 277 -5.73 -25.20 13.63
N TYR A 278 -6.74 -24.53 13.06
CA TYR A 278 -7.33 -24.89 11.77
C TYR A 278 -7.86 -23.64 11.02
N PRO A 279 -7.92 -23.66 9.67
CA PRO A 279 -8.50 -22.58 8.89
C PRO A 279 -9.93 -22.26 9.30
N GLY A 280 -10.23 -20.98 9.48
CA GLY A 280 -11.52 -20.48 9.95
C GLY A 280 -11.64 -20.34 11.47
N LEU A 281 -10.68 -20.84 12.26
CA LEU A 281 -10.64 -20.62 13.71
C LEU A 281 -10.57 -19.12 14.03
N ARG A 282 -11.49 -18.65 14.87
CA ARG A 282 -11.55 -17.26 15.33
C ARG A 282 -11.05 -17.14 16.75
N LEU A 283 -10.10 -16.25 16.95
CA LEU A 283 -9.52 -15.93 18.24
C LEU A 283 -10.10 -14.57 18.67
N PRO A 284 -11.02 -14.53 19.66
CA PRO A 284 -11.64 -13.28 20.10
C PRO A 284 -10.65 -12.28 20.66
N VAL A 285 -9.61 -12.78 21.34
CA VAL A 285 -8.51 -12.01 21.89
C VAL A 285 -7.23 -12.81 21.67
N MET A 286 -6.29 -12.20 20.95
CA MET A 286 -4.91 -12.61 20.84
C MET A 286 -4.05 -11.41 21.22
N GLU A 287 -3.06 -11.63 22.07
CA GLU A 287 -2.10 -10.61 22.45
C GLU A 287 -0.81 -10.79 21.66
N VAL A 288 -0.27 -9.69 21.13
CA VAL A 288 1.03 -9.65 20.47
C VAL A 288 1.93 -8.72 21.24
N ALA A 289 3.10 -9.23 21.65
CA ALA A 289 4.10 -8.48 22.41
C ALA A 289 5.37 -8.31 21.58
N LEU A 290 5.99 -7.14 21.74
CA LEU A 290 7.31 -6.80 21.23
C LEU A 290 8.09 -6.11 22.35
N ASP A 291 9.32 -6.54 22.59
CA ASP A 291 10.18 -5.93 23.61
C ASP A 291 10.26 -4.41 23.47
N GLY A 292 10.02 -3.68 24.57
CA GLY A 292 10.02 -2.22 24.59
C GLY A 292 8.70 -1.56 24.15
N HIS A 293 7.68 -2.34 23.79
CA HIS A 293 6.35 -1.85 23.42
C HIS A 293 5.26 -2.42 24.34
N ALA A 294 4.16 -1.67 24.49
CA ALA A 294 2.97 -2.20 25.14
C ALA A 294 2.36 -3.36 24.32
N PRO A 295 1.88 -4.44 24.96
CA PRO A 295 1.22 -5.52 24.24
C PRO A 295 -0.03 -5.04 23.52
N VAL A 296 -0.28 -5.62 22.34
CA VAL A 296 -1.38 -5.24 21.46
C VAL A 296 -2.42 -6.34 21.43
N ARG A 297 -3.66 -6.02 21.76
CA ARG A 297 -4.79 -6.96 21.73
C ARG A 297 -5.50 -6.90 20.39
N LEU A 298 -5.72 -8.07 19.79
CA LEU A 298 -6.23 -8.23 18.43
C LEU A 298 -7.34 -9.29 18.40
N ARG A 299 -8.34 -9.12 17.53
CA ARG A 299 -9.16 -10.23 17.01
C ARG A 299 -8.37 -10.90 15.90
N ALA A 300 -8.39 -12.22 15.86
CA ALA A 300 -7.68 -12.99 14.85
C ALA A 300 -8.58 -14.02 14.16
N GLU A 301 -8.32 -14.30 12.89
CA GLU A 301 -8.92 -15.41 12.15
C GLU A 301 -7.83 -16.17 11.40
N VAL A 302 -7.73 -17.48 11.63
CA VAL A 302 -6.79 -18.34 10.92
C VAL A 302 -7.23 -18.45 9.47
N ARG A 303 -6.39 -18.02 8.55
CA ARG A 303 -6.67 -17.98 7.10
C ARG A 303 -6.14 -19.18 6.37
N ASN A 304 -4.97 -19.69 6.78
CA ASN A 304 -4.37 -20.88 6.19
C ASN A 304 -3.43 -21.58 7.17
N ILE A 305 -3.20 -22.86 6.90
CA ILE A 305 -2.11 -23.63 7.50
C ILE A 305 -1.41 -24.37 6.35
N SER A 306 -0.12 -24.14 6.20
CA SER A 306 0.70 -24.70 5.12
C SER A 306 1.92 -25.44 5.65
N SER A 307 2.31 -26.51 4.98
CA SER A 307 3.55 -27.22 5.29
C SER A 307 4.78 -26.42 4.83
N THR A 308 5.80 -26.38 5.68
CA THR A 308 7.12 -25.82 5.37
C THR A 308 8.20 -26.80 5.85
N PRO A 309 9.46 -26.68 5.40
CA PRO A 309 10.56 -27.50 5.91
C PRO A 309 10.76 -27.41 7.44
N HIS A 310 10.30 -26.32 8.06
CA HIS A 310 10.47 -26.05 9.49
C HIS A 310 9.22 -26.38 10.33
N GLY A 311 8.19 -26.97 9.73
CA GLY A 311 6.94 -27.32 10.41
C GLY A 311 5.71 -26.71 9.75
N ARG A 312 4.63 -26.54 10.50
CA ARG A 312 3.36 -26.00 9.99
C ARG A 312 3.33 -24.49 10.19
N ARG A 313 3.20 -23.74 9.11
CA ARG A 313 3.02 -22.28 9.17
C ARG A 313 1.53 -21.95 9.25
N CYS A 314 1.14 -21.21 10.29
CA CYS A 314 -0.20 -20.71 10.50
C CYS A 314 -0.27 -19.23 10.07
N GLY A 315 -1.05 -18.92 9.04
CA GLY A 315 -1.30 -17.55 8.59
C GLY A 315 -2.59 -17.00 9.17
N VAL A 316 -2.51 -15.86 9.84
CA VAL A 316 -3.63 -15.24 10.56
C VAL A 316 -3.91 -13.84 10.01
N SER A 317 -5.20 -13.51 9.85
CA SER A 317 -5.64 -12.12 9.66
C SER A 317 -5.99 -11.53 11.02
N VAL A 318 -5.57 -10.30 11.28
CA VAL A 318 -5.75 -9.64 12.57
C VAL A 318 -6.47 -8.31 12.42
N ARG A 319 -7.22 -7.93 13.46
CA ARG A 319 -7.85 -6.62 13.58
C ARG A 319 -7.71 -6.10 15.02
N PRO A 320 -7.30 -4.85 15.23
CA PRO A 320 -7.30 -4.23 16.55
C PRO A 320 -8.69 -4.23 17.20
N LEU A 321 -8.74 -4.31 18.53
CA LEU A 321 -10.00 -4.27 19.28
C LEU A 321 -10.65 -2.89 19.28
N ASP A 322 -9.82 -1.84 19.27
CA ASP A 322 -10.22 -0.43 19.36
C ASP A 322 -9.21 0.48 18.64
N ALA A 323 -9.43 1.80 18.72
CA ALA A 323 -8.59 2.80 18.06
C ALA A 323 -7.18 2.92 18.67
N GLU A 324 -7.04 2.67 19.98
CA GLU A 324 -5.73 2.70 20.66
C GLU A 324 -4.89 1.50 20.25
N GLY A 325 -5.48 0.30 20.28
CA GLY A 325 -4.89 -0.91 19.73
C GLY A 325 -4.55 -0.78 18.25
N ALA A 326 -5.31 0.00 17.48
CA ALA A 326 -4.99 0.26 16.07
C ALA A 326 -3.73 1.10 15.90
N ARG A 327 -3.52 2.12 16.75
CA ARG A 327 -2.28 2.89 16.79
C ARG A 327 -1.11 2.02 17.25
N ALA A 328 -1.30 1.23 18.30
CA ALA A 328 -0.26 0.36 18.86
C ALA A 328 0.14 -0.75 17.87
N TRP A 329 -0.82 -1.40 17.21
CA TRP A 329 -0.56 -2.40 16.17
C TRP A 329 0.24 -1.82 15.01
N ARG A 330 -0.18 -0.63 14.54
CA ARG A 330 0.53 0.11 13.49
C ARG A 330 1.98 0.36 13.92
N ALA A 331 2.21 0.97 15.08
CA ALA A 331 3.56 1.25 15.59
C ALA A 331 4.43 -0.01 15.69
N LEU A 332 3.86 -1.14 16.13
CA LEU A 332 4.55 -2.44 16.20
C LEU A 332 4.96 -2.94 14.82
N VAL A 333 4.03 -3.00 13.86
CA VAL A 333 4.34 -3.43 12.47
C VAL A 333 5.39 -2.54 11.86
N GLU A 334 5.30 -1.25 12.10
CA GLU A 334 6.19 -0.22 11.58
C GLU A 334 7.62 -0.31 12.13
N ALA A 335 7.77 -0.59 13.43
CA ALA A 335 9.07 -0.85 14.05
C ALA A 335 9.77 -2.07 13.44
N GLN A 336 9.01 -3.08 13.03
CA GLN A 336 9.51 -4.28 12.36
C GLN A 336 9.81 -4.04 10.87
N ALA A 337 8.97 -3.26 10.18
CA ALA A 337 9.06 -3.05 8.74
C ALA A 337 10.09 -1.98 8.34
N HIS A 338 10.33 -1.00 9.22
CA HIS A 338 11.16 0.17 8.93
C HIS A 338 12.15 0.52 10.06
N PRO A 339 13.04 -0.40 10.45
CA PRO A 339 13.89 -0.24 11.63
C PRO A 339 14.88 0.93 11.55
N THR A 340 15.15 1.46 10.35
CA THR A 340 16.09 2.56 10.10
C THR A 340 15.43 3.94 10.11
N THR A 341 14.11 4.02 10.28
CA THR A 341 13.36 5.28 10.17
C THR A 341 12.41 5.47 11.33
N LYS A 342 12.03 6.72 11.58
CA LYS A 342 11.05 7.09 12.62
C LYS A 342 10.05 8.11 12.06
N VAL A 343 8.91 8.22 12.75
CA VAL A 343 7.91 9.28 12.52
C VAL A 343 7.59 10.06 13.79
N GLU A 344 7.73 9.41 14.95
CA GLU A 344 7.54 10.01 16.26
C GLU A 344 8.84 10.62 16.80
N GLY A 345 8.70 11.65 17.63
CA GLY A 345 9.78 12.35 18.32
C GLY A 345 9.92 13.82 17.93
N ASP A 346 10.62 14.58 18.76
CA ASP A 346 10.94 15.98 18.46
C ASP A 346 12.11 16.06 17.47
N TRP A 347 11.76 16.18 16.19
CA TRP A 347 12.72 16.29 15.09
C TRP A 347 12.71 17.67 14.44
N ASN A 348 12.01 18.67 15.00
CA ASN A 348 11.78 19.95 14.32
C ASN A 348 13.10 20.69 14.07
N ASP A 349 13.93 20.83 15.10
CA ASP A 349 15.25 21.48 15.01
C ASP A 349 16.20 20.71 14.07
N ALA A 350 16.27 19.38 14.22
CA ALA A 350 17.10 18.52 13.38
C ALA A 350 16.69 18.58 11.90
N THR A 351 15.40 18.70 11.63
CA THR A 351 14.84 18.85 10.28
C THR A 351 15.22 20.17 9.65
N TRP A 352 15.09 21.26 10.42
CA TRP A 352 15.51 22.58 9.95
C TRP A 352 17.01 22.60 9.60
N LYS A 353 17.86 22.08 10.50
CA LYS A 353 19.31 21.96 10.26
C LYS A 353 19.64 21.05 9.06
N LEU A 354 18.83 20.03 8.80
CA LEU A 354 18.99 19.21 7.60
C LEU A 354 18.65 20.00 6.33
N PHE A 355 17.59 20.80 6.33
CA PHE A 355 17.26 21.66 5.19
C PHE A 355 18.39 22.65 4.87
N GLU A 356 19.00 23.27 5.89
CA GLU A 356 20.16 24.16 5.72
C GLU A 356 21.34 23.42 5.09
N ARG A 357 21.73 22.27 5.63
CA ARG A 357 22.93 21.52 5.20
C ARG A 357 22.77 20.82 3.85
N SER A 358 21.56 20.34 3.54
CA SER A 358 21.27 19.66 2.27
C SER A 358 21.15 20.64 1.09
N GLY A 359 21.08 21.94 1.35
CA GLY A 359 20.78 22.95 0.34
C GLY A 359 19.30 22.98 -0.05
N TYR A 360 18.40 22.40 0.75
CA TYR A 360 16.96 22.37 0.47
C TYR A 360 16.42 23.77 0.19
N PHE A 361 16.86 24.80 0.94
CA PHE A 361 16.42 26.19 0.76
C PHE A 361 16.95 26.90 -0.49
N ARG A 362 17.83 26.27 -1.27
CA ARG A 362 18.49 26.88 -2.45
C ARG A 362 17.72 26.58 -3.74
N LEU A 363 16.47 27.04 -3.83
CA LEU A 363 15.78 27.11 -5.12
C LEU A 363 16.31 28.31 -5.93
N PRO A 364 16.26 28.25 -7.27
CA PRO A 364 16.54 29.42 -8.11
C PRO A 364 15.77 30.65 -7.60
N GLY A 365 16.49 31.76 -7.38
CA GLY A 365 15.89 33.02 -6.89
C GLY A 365 15.56 33.09 -5.39
N LYS A 366 15.91 32.07 -4.60
CA LYS A 366 15.67 32.02 -3.15
C LYS A 366 16.97 31.96 -2.35
N GLU A 367 17.09 32.88 -1.40
CA GLU A 367 18.17 32.88 -0.40
C GLU A 367 17.70 32.18 0.89
N PRO A 368 18.55 31.36 1.54
CA PRO A 368 18.20 30.64 2.78
C PRO A 368 17.65 31.55 3.89
N GLU A 369 18.14 32.79 3.99
CA GLU A 369 17.73 33.76 5.00
C GLU A 369 16.24 34.14 4.90
N LYS A 370 15.64 34.00 3.71
CA LYS A 370 14.20 34.23 3.51
C LYS A 370 13.33 33.19 4.23
N PHE A 371 13.89 32.04 4.61
CA PHE A 371 13.16 30.98 5.31
C PHE A 371 13.27 31.10 6.83
N THR A 372 14.23 31.84 7.37
CA THR A 372 14.48 31.93 8.83
C THR A 372 13.23 32.35 9.60
N SER A 373 12.44 33.28 9.05
CA SER A 373 11.18 33.74 9.65
C SER A 373 10.08 32.67 9.69
N LEU A 374 10.17 31.62 8.87
CA LEU A 374 9.20 30.53 8.78
C LEU A 374 9.45 29.42 9.80
N ARG A 375 10.59 29.41 10.51
CA ARG A 375 10.97 28.31 11.41
C ARG A 375 9.96 28.04 12.51
N ASP A 376 9.45 29.10 13.14
CA ASP A 376 8.47 28.96 14.23
C ASP A 376 7.11 28.48 13.72
N GLN A 377 6.74 28.90 12.50
CA GLN A 377 5.51 28.43 11.84
C GLN A 377 5.65 26.96 11.46
N PHE A 378 6.81 26.58 10.92
CA PHE A 378 7.16 25.20 10.60
C PHE A 378 7.05 24.32 11.84
N SER A 379 7.72 24.66 12.94
CA SER A 379 7.67 23.87 14.18
C SER A 379 6.22 23.66 14.64
N ARG A 380 5.45 24.74 14.77
CA ARG A 380 4.05 24.67 15.20
C ARG A 380 3.16 23.86 14.28
N ALA A 381 3.39 23.90 12.97
CA ALA A 381 2.63 23.12 12.01
C ALA A 381 2.98 21.62 12.09
N GLN A 382 4.24 21.28 12.33
CA GLN A 382 4.69 19.90 12.53
C GLN A 382 4.13 19.32 13.84
N ASP A 383 4.10 20.10 14.92
CA ASP A 383 3.54 19.67 16.21
C ASP A 383 2.05 19.30 16.08
N LYS A 384 1.27 20.10 15.33
CA LYS A 384 -0.13 19.78 15.02
C LYS A 384 -0.29 18.51 14.19
N LEU A 385 0.58 18.29 13.19
CA LEU A 385 0.55 17.08 12.37
C LEU A 385 0.89 15.81 13.17
N GLN A 386 1.80 15.91 14.14
CA GLN A 386 2.18 14.78 15.00
C GLN A 386 0.96 14.22 15.76
N GLU A 387 0.04 15.08 16.18
CA GLU A 387 -1.21 14.70 16.84
C GLU A 387 -2.30 14.21 15.86
N ALA A 388 -2.10 14.38 14.55
CA ALA A 388 -3.05 14.05 13.49
C ALA A 388 -2.40 13.24 12.33
N PRO A 389 -1.86 12.03 12.60
CA PRO A 389 -1.10 11.25 11.61
C PRO A 389 -1.91 10.78 10.38
N LEU A 390 -3.25 10.89 10.42
CA LEU A 390 -4.12 10.64 9.26
C LEU A 390 -4.16 11.81 8.27
N LEU A 391 -3.69 13.00 8.69
CA LEU A 391 -3.57 14.19 7.83
C LEU A 391 -2.17 14.35 7.27
N GLY A 392 -1.16 13.78 7.92
CA GLY A 392 0.23 13.85 7.47
C GLY A 392 1.22 13.46 8.56
N TYR A 393 2.44 13.17 8.16
CA TYR A 393 3.54 12.88 9.06
C TYR A 393 4.89 13.14 8.39
N ARG A 394 5.91 13.35 9.22
CA ARG A 394 7.29 13.47 8.79
C ARG A 394 8.03 12.17 9.04
N VAL A 395 8.61 11.63 7.99
CA VAL A 395 9.55 10.52 8.08
C VAL A 395 10.95 11.06 8.27
N VAL A 396 11.68 10.47 9.22
CA VAL A 396 13.09 10.79 9.46
C VAL A 396 13.93 9.52 9.43
N ARG A 397 15.17 9.65 8.96
CA ARG A 397 16.23 8.66 9.12
C ARG A 397 17.28 9.23 10.08
N PRO A 398 17.27 8.83 11.36
CA PRO A 398 18.23 9.33 12.34
C PRO A 398 19.67 8.96 12.00
N ALA A 399 20.61 9.77 12.47
CA ALA A 399 22.05 9.50 12.47
C ALA A 399 22.63 9.88 13.86
N GLU A 400 23.83 9.40 14.20
CA GLU A 400 24.45 9.66 15.53
C GLU A 400 24.43 11.15 15.90
N ASP A 401 24.81 12.04 14.97
CA ASP A 401 24.84 13.49 15.18
C ASP A 401 23.66 14.23 14.51
N GLY A 402 22.47 13.62 14.51
CA GLY A 402 21.22 14.26 14.11
C GLY A 402 20.42 13.44 13.10
N MET A 403 20.38 13.88 11.85
CA MET A 403 19.51 13.29 10.83
C MET A 403 20.18 13.22 9.46
N GLU A 404 20.08 12.06 8.81
CA GLU A 404 20.59 11.80 7.47
C GLU A 404 19.58 12.22 6.39
N ALA A 405 18.31 11.93 6.58
CA ALA A 405 17.28 12.13 5.56
C ALA A 405 15.90 12.36 6.15
N THR A 406 15.05 13.08 5.42
CA THR A 406 13.65 13.29 5.77
C THR A 406 12.75 13.38 4.54
N LEU A 407 11.50 12.96 4.71
CA LEU A 407 10.41 13.10 3.74
C LEU A 407 9.13 13.42 4.51
N SER A 408 8.43 14.48 4.12
CA SER A 408 7.08 14.75 4.63
C SER A 408 6.04 14.15 3.70
N VAL A 409 4.97 13.63 4.28
CA VAL A 409 3.79 13.12 3.55
C VAL A 409 2.55 13.74 4.16
N LEU A 410 1.63 14.22 3.32
CA LEU A 410 0.48 15.02 3.74
C LEU A 410 -0.76 14.61 2.95
N LYS A 411 -1.96 14.72 3.52
CA LYS A 411 -3.24 14.50 2.85
C LYS A 411 -3.98 15.84 2.67
N PRO A 412 -3.61 16.65 1.66
CA PRO A 412 -4.22 17.97 1.42
C PRO A 412 -5.56 17.91 0.68
N TYR A 413 -6.00 16.72 0.24
CA TYR A 413 -7.24 16.45 -0.49
C TYR A 413 -7.86 15.15 0.03
N ALA A 414 -9.17 14.99 -0.11
CA ALA A 414 -9.93 13.94 0.58
C ALA A 414 -9.44 12.52 0.25
N GLY A 415 -8.97 12.30 -0.98
CA GLY A 415 -8.46 11.00 -1.45
C GLY A 415 -6.99 10.97 -1.84
N SER A 416 -6.20 11.99 -1.49
CA SER A 416 -4.87 12.14 -2.09
C SER A 416 -3.77 12.46 -1.09
N TRP A 417 -2.70 11.67 -1.15
CA TRP A 417 -1.49 11.88 -0.38
C TRP A 417 -0.39 12.54 -1.22
N MET A 418 0.23 13.57 -0.66
CA MET A 418 1.29 14.37 -1.24
C MET A 418 2.62 14.05 -0.56
N ALA A 419 3.62 13.65 -1.34
CA ALA A 419 5.00 13.57 -0.86
C ALA A 419 5.73 14.90 -1.14
N HIS A 420 6.32 15.51 -0.12
CA HIS A 420 7.02 16.80 -0.22
C HIS A 420 8.16 16.94 0.81
N GLN A 421 8.90 18.05 0.74
CA GLN A 421 10.00 18.35 1.67
C GLN A 421 11.05 17.22 1.78
N LEU A 422 11.44 16.68 0.63
CA LEU A 422 12.51 15.70 0.57
C LEU A 422 13.86 16.38 0.80
N ALA A 423 14.59 15.96 1.83
CA ALA A 423 15.96 16.40 2.06
C ALA A 423 16.85 15.26 2.52
N ARG A 424 18.13 15.33 2.14
CA ARG A 424 19.15 14.35 2.51
C ARG A 424 20.52 15.01 2.57
N HIS A 425 21.32 14.62 3.54
CA HIS A 425 22.72 14.99 3.64
C HIS A 425 23.51 13.77 4.12
N GLN A 426 24.66 13.47 3.50
CA GLN A 426 25.48 12.34 3.94
C GLN A 426 26.10 12.66 5.31
N PRO A 427 25.83 11.88 6.36
CA PRO A 427 26.52 12.06 7.63
C PRO A 427 28.00 11.66 7.49
N PRO A 428 28.93 12.36 8.16
CA PRO A 428 30.32 11.93 8.22
C PRO A 428 30.45 10.48 8.69
N GLY A 429 31.30 9.68 8.05
CA GLY A 429 31.56 8.28 8.44
C GLY A 429 30.42 7.28 8.17
N SER A 430 29.27 7.71 7.65
CA SER A 430 28.17 6.78 7.37
C SER A 430 28.51 5.82 6.22
N ARG A 431 28.23 4.53 6.44
CA ARG A 431 28.34 3.46 5.43
C ARG A 431 27.07 3.32 4.56
N SER A 432 25.97 4.00 4.91
CA SER A 432 24.74 3.98 4.10
C SER A 432 24.96 4.72 2.77
N THR A 433 24.44 4.13 1.70
CA THR A 433 24.39 4.81 0.41
C THR A 433 23.23 5.81 0.37
N ALA A 434 23.36 6.84 -0.46
CA ALA A 434 22.28 7.81 -0.69
C ALA A 434 20.98 7.13 -1.16
N ARG A 435 21.09 6.07 -1.97
CA ARG A 435 19.93 5.33 -2.48
C ARG A 435 19.21 4.58 -1.37
N GLU A 436 19.93 3.96 -0.45
CA GLU A 436 19.32 3.26 0.69
C GLU A 436 18.62 4.24 1.63
N ALA A 437 19.27 5.36 1.97
CA ALA A 437 18.67 6.38 2.82
C ALA A 437 17.35 6.92 2.25
N LEU A 438 17.35 7.25 0.95
CA LEU A 438 16.16 7.75 0.26
C LEU A 438 15.10 6.67 0.05
N ARG A 439 15.49 5.42 -0.26
CA ARG A 439 14.57 4.28 -0.35
C ARG A 439 13.82 4.10 0.96
N ASP A 440 14.55 4.04 2.07
CA ASP A 440 13.95 3.70 3.37
C ASP A 440 12.94 4.77 3.82
N ILE A 441 13.23 6.07 3.64
CA ILE A 441 12.25 7.12 3.96
C ILE A 441 11.05 7.14 2.99
N TYR A 442 11.23 6.76 1.73
CA TYR A 442 10.12 6.64 0.78
C TYR A 442 9.24 5.45 1.14
N LEU A 443 9.80 4.26 1.38
CA LEU A 443 9.06 3.08 1.82
C LEU A 443 8.22 3.42 3.06
N ARG A 444 8.87 4.02 4.06
CA ARG A 444 8.23 4.49 5.28
C ARG A 444 7.17 5.57 5.04
N GLY A 445 7.37 6.42 4.03
CA GLY A 445 6.44 7.47 3.66
C GLY A 445 5.16 6.94 3.01
N TYR A 446 5.25 5.90 2.17
CA TYR A 446 4.10 5.41 1.41
C TYR A 446 3.41 4.18 2.03
N GLU A 447 4.13 3.23 2.62
CA GLU A 447 3.51 1.98 3.14
C GLU A 447 2.40 2.22 4.18
N PRO A 448 2.56 3.12 5.18
CA PRO A 448 1.50 3.37 6.16
C PRO A 448 0.22 3.96 5.57
N THR A 449 0.33 4.70 4.45
CA THR A 449 -0.84 5.28 3.77
C THR A 449 -1.77 4.21 3.19
N GLN A 450 -1.31 2.96 2.99
CA GLN A 450 -2.17 1.85 2.57
C GLN A 450 -3.22 1.48 3.61
N ALA A 451 -3.07 1.92 4.86
CA ALA A 451 -4.06 1.75 5.91
C ALA A 451 -5.14 2.85 5.92
N ASP A 452 -4.99 3.90 5.10
CA ASP A 452 -6.04 4.91 4.88
C ASP A 452 -7.08 4.34 3.90
N PRO A 453 -8.33 4.09 4.32
CA PRO A 453 -9.36 3.53 3.44
C PRO A 453 -9.81 4.49 2.34
N GLU A 454 -9.47 5.78 2.45
CA GLU A 454 -9.87 6.80 1.48
C GLU A 454 -8.79 7.07 0.43
N VAL A 455 -7.60 6.47 0.56
CA VAL A 455 -6.50 6.73 -0.37
C VAL A 455 -6.84 6.27 -1.78
N LYS A 456 -6.81 7.21 -2.72
CA LYS A 456 -7.05 6.99 -4.15
C LYS A 456 -5.85 7.39 -4.99
N TRP A 457 -5.14 8.43 -4.57
CA TRP A 457 -4.06 9.03 -5.35
C TRP A 457 -2.85 9.39 -4.49
N PHE A 458 -1.69 9.31 -5.11
CA PHE A 458 -0.44 9.87 -4.64
C PHE A 458 -0.01 10.96 -5.61
N PHE A 459 0.49 12.08 -5.12
CA PHE A 459 1.03 13.11 -5.98
C PHE A 459 2.23 13.83 -5.37
N ALA A 460 2.96 14.56 -6.20
CA ALA A 460 4.03 15.46 -5.77
C ALA A 460 4.31 16.52 -6.84
N TYR A 461 4.63 17.74 -6.40
CA TYR A 461 5.29 18.74 -7.23
C TYR A 461 6.77 18.47 -7.22
N CYS A 462 7.28 18.07 -8.37
CA CYS A 462 8.64 17.59 -8.52
C CYS A 462 9.44 18.58 -9.35
N GLU A 463 10.62 18.98 -8.89
CA GLU A 463 11.59 19.68 -9.73
C GLU A 463 12.01 18.77 -10.90
N ALA A 464 12.02 19.31 -12.12
CA ALA A 464 12.16 18.53 -13.34
C ALA A 464 13.54 17.85 -13.50
N ASN A 465 14.59 18.45 -12.93
CA ASN A 465 15.98 18.07 -13.18
C ASN A 465 16.60 17.15 -12.11
N VAL A 466 15.86 16.84 -11.04
CA VAL A 466 16.36 15.97 -9.97
C VAL A 466 16.42 14.52 -10.46
N ARG A 467 17.64 14.00 -10.67
CA ARG A 467 17.89 12.64 -11.20
C ARG A 467 17.17 11.55 -10.42
N TRP A 468 17.14 11.65 -9.09
CA TRP A 468 16.42 10.71 -8.21
C TRP A 468 14.93 10.63 -8.57
N VAL A 469 14.28 11.79 -8.71
CA VAL A 469 12.85 11.92 -9.01
C VAL A 469 12.56 11.41 -10.41
N ARG A 470 13.39 11.76 -11.40
CA ARG A 470 13.22 11.29 -12.78
C ARG A 470 13.14 9.76 -12.83
N TYR A 471 14.12 9.11 -12.25
CA TYR A 471 14.25 7.67 -12.28
C TYR A 471 13.21 6.92 -11.42
N THR A 472 12.87 7.46 -10.24
CA THR A 472 11.91 6.80 -9.34
C THR A 472 10.46 7.09 -9.71
N LYS A 473 10.10 8.34 -10.04
CA LYS A 473 8.73 8.78 -10.29
C LYS A 473 8.40 8.93 -11.77
N PHE A 474 9.22 9.62 -12.55
CA PHE A 474 8.85 9.97 -13.94
C PHE A 474 8.90 8.76 -14.87
N ASP A 475 9.95 7.94 -14.79
CA ASP A 475 10.05 6.70 -15.57
C ASP A 475 8.87 5.78 -15.24
N PHE A 476 8.59 5.58 -13.94
CA PHE A 476 7.46 4.78 -13.47
C PHE A 476 6.12 5.29 -14.02
N ALA A 477 5.85 6.60 -13.89
CA ALA A 477 4.60 7.17 -14.41
C ALA A 477 4.46 7.00 -15.92
N THR A 478 5.57 7.07 -16.67
CA THR A 478 5.59 6.87 -18.12
C THR A 478 5.24 5.44 -18.52
N TRP A 479 5.59 4.45 -17.68
CA TRP A 479 5.27 3.05 -17.97
C TRP A 479 3.79 2.71 -17.87
N TYR A 480 3.01 3.49 -17.10
CA TYR A 480 1.59 3.27 -16.84
C TYR A 480 0.68 4.37 -17.41
N ALA A 481 1.24 5.32 -18.17
CA ALA A 481 0.50 6.50 -18.64
C ALA A 481 -0.71 6.13 -19.51
N ASP A 482 -0.61 5.05 -20.30
CA ASP A 482 -1.65 4.50 -21.15
C ASP A 482 -2.84 3.91 -20.36
N THR A 483 -2.62 3.51 -19.11
CA THR A 483 -3.67 2.94 -18.24
C THR A 483 -4.59 4.00 -17.63
N GLY A 484 -4.22 5.29 -17.74
CA GLY A 484 -4.90 6.40 -17.03
C GLY A 484 -4.66 6.42 -15.52
N GLN A 485 -3.90 5.48 -14.96
CA GLN A 485 -3.61 5.40 -13.53
C GLN A 485 -2.44 6.30 -13.08
N THR A 486 -1.76 6.95 -14.01
CA THR A 486 -0.70 7.93 -13.74
C THR A 486 -0.87 9.15 -14.63
N CYS A 487 -0.32 10.28 -14.20
CA CYS A 487 -0.07 11.38 -15.12
C CYS A 487 1.18 12.18 -14.73
N LEU A 488 1.80 12.79 -15.74
CA LEU A 488 2.89 13.74 -15.60
C LEU A 488 2.49 15.03 -16.31
N VAL A 489 2.27 16.10 -15.56
CA VAL A 489 1.91 17.40 -16.13
C VAL A 489 3.09 18.37 -15.92
N PRO A 490 3.77 18.81 -16.99
CA PRO A 490 4.81 19.81 -16.87
C PRO A 490 4.21 21.16 -16.47
N PHE A 491 4.95 21.91 -15.66
CA PHE A 491 4.61 23.28 -15.29
C PHE A 491 5.90 24.08 -15.06
N ARG A 492 5.81 25.41 -15.18
CA ARG A 492 6.84 26.33 -14.65
C ARG A 492 6.33 26.93 -13.35
N LEU A 493 7.14 26.84 -12.29
CA LEU A 493 6.76 27.34 -10.98
C LEU A 493 7.08 28.83 -10.91
N MET A 494 6.07 29.68 -10.80
CA MET A 494 6.25 31.11 -10.69
C MET A 494 5.70 31.64 -9.37
N GLU A 495 6.35 32.65 -8.80
CA GLU A 495 5.96 33.25 -7.53
C GLU A 495 5.49 34.70 -7.74
N GLY A 496 4.33 35.02 -7.15
CA GLY A 496 3.80 36.38 -7.09
C GLY A 496 4.00 36.96 -5.69
N GLU A 497 4.59 38.15 -5.61
CA GLU A 497 4.67 38.91 -4.36
C GLU A 497 3.33 39.62 -4.09
N VAL A 498 2.76 39.36 -2.92
CA VAL A 498 1.44 39.88 -2.55
C VAL A 498 1.48 41.41 -2.43
N ASP A 499 2.56 41.97 -1.90
CA ASP A 499 2.68 43.41 -1.62
C ASP A 499 3.12 44.23 -2.85
N SER A 500 3.34 43.59 -4.01
CA SER A 500 3.64 44.27 -5.28
C SER A 500 2.45 45.09 -5.81
N VAL A 501 2.75 46.03 -6.71
CA VAL A 501 1.73 46.78 -7.43
C VAL A 501 1.17 45.93 -8.57
N TRP A 502 -0.10 45.55 -8.46
CA TRP A 502 -0.77 44.71 -9.45
C TRP A 502 -1.64 45.53 -10.40
N THR A 503 -1.41 45.38 -11.70
CA THR A 503 -2.22 46.00 -12.75
C THR A 503 -3.58 45.33 -12.85
N LYS A 504 -4.65 46.11 -12.99
CA LYS A 504 -6.01 45.63 -13.24
C LYS A 504 -6.52 46.13 -14.60
N PRO A 505 -6.57 45.28 -15.63
CA PRO A 505 -7.11 45.66 -16.94
C PRO A 505 -8.57 46.14 -16.83
N ALA A 506 -8.86 47.32 -17.38
CA ALA A 506 -10.16 47.98 -17.22
C ALA A 506 -11.33 47.27 -17.95
N ASN A 507 -11.00 46.47 -18.97
CA ASN A 507 -11.93 45.67 -19.77
C ASN A 507 -12.31 44.33 -19.10
N ILE A 508 -11.70 43.99 -17.97
CA ILE A 508 -11.94 42.73 -17.27
C ILE A 508 -12.65 42.97 -15.94
N THR A 509 -13.73 42.25 -15.71
CA THR A 509 -14.40 42.17 -14.41
C THR A 509 -14.12 40.82 -13.77
N VAL A 510 -13.75 40.82 -12.50
CA VAL A 510 -13.43 39.61 -11.72
C VAL A 510 -14.45 39.45 -10.61
N GLY A 511 -14.90 38.22 -10.35
CA GLY A 511 -15.79 37.95 -9.23
C GLY A 511 -16.17 36.49 -9.06
N THR A 512 -17.19 36.24 -8.25
CA THR A 512 -17.72 34.89 -8.01
C THR A 512 -18.41 34.35 -9.29
N PRO A 513 -18.19 33.08 -9.65
CA PRO A 513 -18.86 32.47 -10.78
C PRO A 513 -20.33 32.16 -10.48
N THR A 514 -21.16 32.29 -11.50
CA THR A 514 -22.53 31.74 -11.51
C THR A 514 -22.49 30.21 -11.58
N GLN A 515 -23.63 29.55 -11.36
CA GLN A 515 -23.72 28.09 -11.46
C GLN A 515 -23.39 27.56 -12.86
N GLU A 516 -23.83 28.27 -13.90
CA GLU A 516 -23.53 27.93 -15.30
C GLU A 516 -22.03 28.08 -15.61
N GLU A 517 -21.42 29.18 -15.18
CA GLU A 517 -19.98 29.39 -15.31
C GLU A 517 -19.18 28.32 -14.54
N ARG A 518 -19.61 27.98 -13.32
CA ARG A 518 -19.00 26.90 -12.55
C ARG A 518 -19.10 25.55 -13.27
N ALA A 519 -20.23 25.26 -13.92
CA ALA A 519 -20.37 24.06 -14.76
C ALA A 519 -19.42 24.10 -15.97
N SER A 520 -19.27 25.28 -16.60
CA SER A 520 -18.33 25.46 -17.72
C SER A 520 -16.87 25.25 -17.32
N PHE A 521 -16.49 25.65 -16.10
CA PHE A 521 -15.16 25.38 -15.52
C PHE A 521 -14.90 23.87 -15.42
N PHE A 522 -15.83 23.10 -14.84
CA PHE A 522 -15.66 21.65 -14.72
C PHE A 522 -15.65 20.95 -16.07
N ALA A 523 -16.50 21.38 -17.02
CA ALA A 523 -16.47 20.86 -18.38
C ALA A 523 -15.11 21.13 -19.06
N ARG A 524 -14.55 22.33 -18.89
CA ARG A 524 -13.24 22.71 -19.44
C ARG A 524 -12.11 21.90 -18.82
N VAL A 525 -12.08 21.77 -17.49
CA VAL A 525 -11.07 20.97 -16.78
C VAL A 525 -11.19 19.49 -17.20
N ALA A 526 -12.40 18.93 -17.28
CA ALA A 526 -12.64 17.56 -17.74
C ALA A 526 -12.18 17.32 -19.19
N GLY A 527 -12.37 18.30 -20.07
CA GLY A 527 -11.96 18.23 -21.47
C GLY A 527 -10.46 18.47 -21.73
N THR A 528 -9.72 19.01 -20.76
CA THR A 528 -8.30 19.39 -20.96
C THR A 528 -7.32 18.66 -20.03
N ARG A 529 -7.81 18.06 -18.94
CA ARG A 529 -6.97 17.39 -17.95
C ARG A 529 -7.38 15.92 -17.78
N PRO A 530 -6.41 14.99 -17.69
CA PRO A 530 -6.71 13.58 -17.47
C PRO A 530 -7.40 13.37 -16.13
N GLU A 531 -8.14 12.27 -16.00
CA GLU A 531 -8.86 11.91 -14.77
C GLU A 531 -7.95 11.92 -13.54
N ALA A 532 -6.75 11.32 -13.64
CA ALA A 532 -5.77 11.30 -12.56
C ALA A 532 -5.45 12.71 -12.02
N TYR A 533 -5.28 13.71 -12.89
CA TYR A 533 -5.02 15.09 -12.47
C TYR A 533 -6.21 15.68 -11.70
N ARG A 534 -7.42 15.51 -12.23
CA ARG A 534 -8.63 16.10 -11.66
C ARG A 534 -8.99 15.47 -10.33
N GLU A 535 -8.99 14.14 -10.28
CA GLU A 535 -9.33 13.38 -9.09
C GLU A 535 -8.28 13.57 -7.98
N ALA A 536 -6.98 13.58 -8.31
CA ALA A 536 -5.92 13.72 -7.32
C ALA A 536 -5.89 15.10 -6.66
N LEU A 537 -6.31 16.15 -7.38
CA LEU A 537 -6.36 17.51 -6.87
C LEU A 537 -7.77 17.94 -6.41
N ASP A 538 -8.73 17.02 -6.31
CA ASP A 538 -10.15 17.31 -6.03
C ASP A 538 -10.72 18.43 -6.92
N LEU A 539 -10.33 18.48 -8.20
CA LEU A 539 -10.88 19.40 -9.21
C LEU A 539 -12.12 18.81 -9.89
N VAL A 540 -12.98 18.19 -9.08
CA VAL A 540 -14.22 17.53 -9.49
C VAL A 540 -15.40 18.10 -8.70
N PRO A 541 -16.60 18.19 -9.29
CA PRO A 541 -17.73 18.91 -8.69
C PRO A 541 -18.02 18.52 -7.25
N GLU A 542 -17.97 17.23 -6.94
CA GLU A 542 -18.40 16.66 -5.67
C GLU A 542 -17.44 16.96 -4.51
N ARG A 543 -16.19 17.32 -4.82
CA ARG A 543 -15.13 17.54 -3.81
C ARG A 543 -14.42 18.88 -3.95
N PHE A 544 -14.86 19.71 -4.90
CA PHE A 544 -14.18 20.96 -5.24
C PHE A 544 -14.06 21.90 -4.06
N ASP A 545 -15.12 22.08 -3.26
CA ASP A 545 -15.14 23.03 -2.14
C ASP A 545 -14.38 22.52 -0.90
N LEU A 546 -13.69 21.38 -0.99
CA LEU A 546 -12.84 20.79 0.04
C LEU A 546 -13.53 20.60 1.40
N GLU A 547 -14.86 20.46 1.46
CA GLU A 547 -15.62 20.49 2.72
C GLU A 547 -15.16 19.47 3.77
N ALA A 548 -15.03 18.19 3.35
CA ALA A 548 -14.53 17.13 4.23
C ALA A 548 -13.08 17.39 4.69
N THR A 549 -12.21 17.81 3.77
CA THR A 549 -10.81 18.15 4.07
C THR A 549 -10.71 19.33 5.03
N ARG A 550 -11.52 20.38 4.83
CA ARG A 550 -11.57 21.57 5.69
C ARG A 550 -11.97 21.22 7.11
N THR A 551 -12.97 20.37 7.25
CA THR A 551 -13.43 19.89 8.56
C THR A 551 -12.34 19.09 9.26
N GLY A 552 -11.79 18.06 8.60
CA GLY A 552 -10.76 17.21 9.20
C GLY A 552 -9.47 17.97 9.54
N TRP A 553 -9.06 18.93 8.72
CA TRP A 553 -7.93 19.80 9.02
C TRP A 553 -8.25 20.76 10.17
N GLY A 554 -9.45 21.36 10.18
CA GLY A 554 -9.91 22.27 11.22
C GLY A 554 -9.93 21.61 12.60
N ASP A 555 -10.38 20.35 12.68
CA ASP A 555 -10.38 19.55 13.91
C ASP A 555 -8.94 19.34 14.47
N ALA A 556 -7.94 19.31 13.60
CA ALA A 556 -6.52 19.26 13.97
C ALA A 556 -5.87 20.65 14.14
N GLY A 557 -6.67 21.73 14.09
CA GLY A 557 -6.20 23.11 14.18
C GLY A 557 -5.38 23.56 12.96
N LEU A 558 -5.52 22.90 11.82
CA LEU A 558 -4.89 23.24 10.54
C LEU A 558 -5.91 23.91 9.61
N SER A 559 -5.45 24.80 8.73
CA SER A 559 -6.30 25.41 7.70
C SER A 559 -6.05 24.84 6.31
N ARG A 560 -7.12 24.66 5.55
CA ARG A 560 -7.11 24.39 4.11
C ARG A 560 -8.25 25.20 3.48
N GLU A 561 -8.01 25.90 2.40
CA GLU A 561 -9.02 26.74 1.75
C GLU A 561 -8.88 26.68 0.25
N ARG A 562 -10.01 26.83 -0.44
CA ARG A 562 -10.07 26.97 -1.89
C ARG A 562 -11.18 27.93 -2.29
N GLU A 563 -10.92 28.73 -3.31
CA GLU A 563 -11.91 29.61 -3.95
C GLU A 563 -11.82 29.52 -5.47
N LEU A 564 -12.97 29.55 -6.14
CA LEU A 564 -13.07 29.67 -7.60
C LEU A 564 -13.49 31.09 -7.96
N VAL A 565 -12.72 31.71 -8.84
CA VAL A 565 -12.96 33.07 -9.31
C VAL A 565 -13.03 33.06 -10.83
N VAL A 566 -13.90 33.89 -11.40
CA VAL A 566 -14.04 34.03 -12.86
C VAL A 566 -13.67 35.45 -13.30
N ALA A 567 -13.02 35.54 -14.45
CA ALA A 567 -12.77 36.77 -15.17
C ALA A 567 -13.66 36.84 -16.41
N ARG A 568 -14.31 37.99 -16.59
CA ARG A 568 -15.24 38.26 -17.68
C ARG A 568 -14.77 39.44 -18.52
N HIS A 569 -14.75 39.26 -19.83
CA HIS A 569 -14.58 40.32 -20.81
C HIS A 569 -15.95 40.67 -21.39
N GLU A 570 -16.36 41.93 -21.29
CA GLU A 570 -17.69 42.39 -21.76
C GLU A 570 -18.87 41.55 -21.22
N GLY A 571 -18.77 41.15 -19.94
CA GLY A 571 -19.79 40.34 -19.26
C GLY A 571 -19.76 38.84 -19.57
N ARG A 572 -18.88 38.39 -20.48
CA ARG A 572 -18.73 36.99 -20.87
C ARG A 572 -17.52 36.35 -20.18
N ALA A 573 -17.69 35.18 -19.56
CA ALA A 573 -16.58 34.45 -18.94
C ALA A 573 -15.53 34.04 -19.99
N VAL A 574 -14.26 34.34 -19.70
CA VAL A 574 -13.12 34.02 -20.58
C VAL A 574 -12.06 33.17 -19.89
N ALA A 575 -11.92 33.28 -18.57
CA ALA A 575 -10.98 32.49 -17.78
C ALA A 575 -11.44 32.35 -16.33
N PHE A 576 -10.93 31.31 -15.65
CA PHE A 576 -11.10 31.09 -14.22
C PHE A 576 -9.75 31.04 -13.52
N ALA A 577 -9.79 31.28 -12.21
CA ALA A 577 -8.70 30.95 -11.31
C ALA A 577 -9.19 30.13 -10.12
N VAL A 578 -8.43 29.10 -9.77
CA VAL A 578 -8.55 28.38 -8.51
C VAL A 578 -7.47 28.90 -7.57
N PHE A 579 -7.88 29.51 -6.48
CA PHE A 579 -6.99 29.94 -5.40
C PHE A 579 -7.03 28.92 -4.29
N GLU A 580 -5.88 28.56 -3.75
CA GLU A 580 -5.77 27.60 -2.66
C GLU A 580 -4.85 28.13 -1.57
N SER A 581 -5.14 27.81 -0.30
CA SER A 581 -4.21 28.09 0.81
C SER A 581 -4.19 26.95 1.81
N ALA A 582 -3.05 26.73 2.43
CA ALA A 582 -2.87 25.74 3.50
C ALA A 582 -2.20 26.37 4.71
N GLN A 583 -2.28 25.72 5.87
CA GLN A 583 -1.66 26.15 7.12
C GLN A 583 -0.20 26.63 6.89
N PRO A 584 0.15 27.87 7.28
CA PRO A 584 1.52 28.36 7.19
C PRO A 584 2.51 27.43 7.91
N GLY A 585 3.68 27.24 7.33
CA GLY A 585 4.74 26.36 7.87
C GLY A 585 4.65 24.90 7.41
N LEU A 586 3.51 24.43 6.89
CA LEU A 586 3.43 23.07 6.31
C LEU A 586 4.24 22.95 5.04
N ASN A 587 4.18 23.97 4.16
CA ASN A 587 4.87 23.95 2.88
C ASN A 587 5.76 25.19 2.74
N LEU A 588 7.08 25.00 2.84
CA LEU A 588 8.04 26.11 2.85
C LEU A 588 8.18 26.80 1.50
N PHE A 589 7.79 26.14 0.41
CA PHE A 589 7.77 26.71 -0.94
C PHE A 589 6.38 27.12 -1.40
N ASN A 590 5.41 27.16 -0.48
CA ASN A 590 4.06 27.62 -0.75
C ASN A 590 3.34 26.85 -1.88
N VAL A 591 3.76 25.62 -2.20
CA VAL A 591 3.11 24.80 -3.26
C VAL A 591 1.73 24.25 -2.86
N LEU A 592 1.16 24.73 -1.76
CA LEU A 592 -0.25 24.54 -1.40
C LEU A 592 -0.99 25.88 -1.24
N ASP A 593 -0.26 27.00 -1.33
CA ASP A 593 -0.74 28.37 -1.47
C ASP A 593 -0.67 28.76 -2.97
N GLY A 594 -1.43 28.02 -3.78
CA GLY A 594 -1.28 27.98 -5.23
C GLY A 594 -2.46 28.56 -6.01
N VAL A 595 -2.14 29.15 -7.17
CA VAL A 595 -3.07 29.68 -8.17
C VAL A 595 -2.99 28.83 -9.43
N ARG A 596 -4.14 28.32 -9.89
CA ARG A 596 -4.26 27.70 -11.22
C ARG A 596 -5.18 28.53 -12.08
N LEU A 597 -4.71 28.87 -13.28
CA LEU A 597 -5.49 29.58 -14.28
C LEU A 597 -6.05 28.58 -15.29
N VAL A 598 -7.33 28.72 -15.63
CA VAL A 598 -8.03 27.85 -16.58
C VAL A 598 -8.71 28.71 -17.64
N PRO A 599 -8.22 28.70 -18.90
CA PRO A 599 -8.85 29.48 -19.96
C PRO A 599 -10.07 28.75 -20.49
N LEU A 600 -11.15 29.48 -20.77
CA LEU A 600 -12.29 28.94 -21.52
C LEU A 600 -12.07 28.97 -23.05
N GLU A 601 -11.12 29.79 -23.49
CA GLU A 601 -10.75 29.95 -24.90
C GLU A 601 -9.27 29.60 -25.13
N GLU A 602 -8.73 29.98 -26.28
CA GLU A 602 -7.30 29.92 -26.57
C GLU A 602 -6.53 30.88 -25.67
N ASP A 603 -5.45 30.41 -25.06
CA ASP A 603 -4.66 31.20 -24.10
C ASP A 603 -4.01 32.42 -24.76
N ALA A 604 -3.62 32.34 -26.03
CA ALA A 604 -2.97 33.42 -26.76
C ALA A 604 -3.88 34.65 -27.06
N LYS A 605 -5.18 34.58 -26.79
CA LYS A 605 -6.10 35.71 -27.07
C LYS A 605 -5.84 36.90 -26.11
N PRO A 606 -5.82 38.15 -26.59
CA PRO A 606 -5.57 39.32 -25.75
C PRO A 606 -6.48 39.43 -24.54
N GLU A 607 -7.78 39.15 -24.71
CA GLU A 607 -8.76 39.20 -23.62
C GLU A 607 -8.52 38.12 -22.55
N VAL A 608 -7.93 36.97 -22.92
CA VAL A 608 -7.56 35.90 -21.98
C VAL A 608 -6.27 36.28 -21.24
N GLN A 609 -5.30 36.89 -21.93
CA GLN A 609 -4.09 37.42 -21.30
C GLN A 609 -4.41 38.52 -20.28
N ASP A 610 -5.30 39.46 -20.63
CA ASP A 610 -5.79 40.47 -19.70
C ASP A 610 -6.55 39.84 -18.53
N ALA A 611 -7.38 38.81 -18.80
CA ALA A 611 -8.08 38.09 -17.75
C ALA A 611 -7.13 37.42 -16.75
N TYR A 612 -6.04 36.81 -17.21
CA TYR A 612 -5.02 36.23 -16.35
C TYR A 612 -4.32 37.27 -15.47
N VAL A 613 -3.98 38.44 -16.02
CA VAL A 613 -3.41 39.54 -15.22
C VAL A 613 -4.39 39.98 -14.13
N ALA A 614 -5.68 40.15 -14.47
CA ALA A 614 -6.71 40.51 -13.51
C ALA A 614 -6.92 39.45 -12.41
N LEU A 615 -6.88 38.17 -12.77
CA LEU A 615 -7.01 37.05 -11.83
C LEU A 615 -5.82 36.95 -10.88
N LEU A 616 -4.60 37.19 -11.35
CA LEU A 616 -3.41 37.22 -10.48
C LEU A 616 -3.43 38.43 -9.53
N ALA A 617 -3.92 39.58 -9.98
CA ALA A 617 -4.16 40.73 -9.11
C ALA A 617 -5.19 40.40 -8.00
N GLN A 618 -6.27 39.70 -8.36
CA GLN A 618 -7.27 39.24 -7.39
C GLN A 618 -6.69 38.19 -6.43
N ALA A 619 -5.81 37.31 -6.90
CA ALA A 619 -5.11 36.36 -6.06
C ALA A 619 -4.28 37.09 -4.99
N ALA A 620 -3.50 38.11 -5.38
CA ALA A 620 -2.71 38.89 -4.44
C ALA A 620 -3.58 39.49 -3.31
N GLU A 621 -4.77 40.01 -3.62
CA GLU A 621 -5.72 40.48 -2.60
C GLU A 621 -6.22 39.36 -1.69
N TRP A 622 -6.56 38.20 -2.26
CA TRP A 622 -7.05 37.04 -1.54
C TRP A 622 -6.01 36.47 -0.55
N TYR A 623 -4.75 36.42 -0.97
CA TYR A 623 -3.62 35.99 -0.15
C TYR A 623 -3.22 37.05 0.90
N ARG A 624 -3.33 38.35 0.59
CA ARG A 624 -3.12 39.44 1.57
C ARG A 624 -4.10 39.35 2.73
N ALA A 625 -5.37 39.07 2.44
CA ALA A 625 -6.40 38.88 3.47
C ALA A 625 -6.11 37.68 4.40
N ARG A 626 -5.20 36.78 4.01
CA ARG A 626 -4.76 35.60 4.77
C ARG A 626 -3.35 35.73 5.32
N ASP A 627 -2.84 36.96 5.39
CA ASP A 627 -1.50 37.32 5.88
C ASP A 627 -0.37 36.53 5.17
N ARG A 628 -0.53 36.32 3.86
CA ARG A 628 0.52 35.72 3.03
C ARG A 628 1.34 36.79 2.35
N LYS A 629 2.63 36.50 2.21
CA LYS A 629 3.59 37.38 1.52
C LYS A 629 3.77 37.03 0.06
N VAL A 630 3.55 35.77 -0.28
CA VAL A 630 3.70 35.25 -1.64
C VAL A 630 2.64 34.19 -1.91
N PHE A 631 2.39 33.94 -3.18
CA PHE A 631 1.66 32.78 -3.68
C PHE A 631 2.38 32.19 -4.88
N VAL A 632 2.13 30.92 -5.19
CA VAL A 632 2.70 30.29 -6.39
C VAL A 632 1.67 30.15 -7.50
N HIS A 633 2.09 30.33 -8.73
CA HIS A 633 1.33 30.03 -9.92
C HIS A 633 1.99 28.88 -10.69
N TYR A 634 1.21 27.84 -10.99
CA TYR A 634 1.65 26.73 -11.83
C TYR A 634 1.35 27.09 -13.28
N VAL A 635 2.36 27.59 -13.99
CA VAL A 635 2.23 27.93 -15.41
C VAL A 635 2.21 26.63 -16.21
N GLU A 636 1.01 26.20 -16.59
CA GLU A 636 0.75 25.04 -17.44
C GLU A 636 0.34 25.43 -18.87
N ALA A 637 0.25 26.74 -19.15
CA ALA A 637 -0.12 27.33 -20.44
C ALA A 637 1.07 27.40 -21.40
N ALA A 638 0.79 27.44 -22.70
CA ALA A 638 1.83 27.61 -23.72
C ALA A 638 2.20 29.09 -23.89
N CYS A 639 1.20 29.98 -23.83
CA CYS A 639 1.42 31.42 -23.85
C CYS A 639 1.65 31.96 -22.43
N VAL A 640 2.74 32.70 -22.23
CA VAL A 640 3.19 33.21 -20.91
C VAL A 640 3.31 34.73 -20.83
N GLU A 641 2.76 35.46 -21.81
CA GLU A 641 2.86 36.93 -21.89
C GLU A 641 2.32 37.62 -20.62
N TYR A 642 1.18 37.16 -20.08
CA TYR A 642 0.63 37.66 -18.82
C TYR A 642 1.60 37.56 -17.63
N ALA A 643 2.42 36.51 -17.58
CA ALA A 643 3.36 36.27 -16.49
C ALA A 643 4.53 37.25 -16.56
N GLU A 644 4.98 37.60 -17.77
CA GLU A 644 5.99 38.63 -18.00
C GLU A 644 5.43 40.03 -17.64
N ARG A 645 4.19 40.32 -18.04
CA ARG A 645 3.49 41.59 -17.75
C ARG A 645 3.38 41.88 -16.25
N VAL A 646 3.25 40.85 -15.42
CA VAL A 646 3.13 40.98 -13.96
C VAL A 646 4.42 40.62 -13.21
N SER A 647 5.53 40.40 -13.93
CA SER A 647 6.86 40.18 -13.37
C SER A 647 6.91 39.09 -12.29
N LEU A 648 6.26 37.94 -12.54
CA LEU A 648 6.35 36.81 -11.62
C LEU A 648 7.80 36.30 -11.52
N ALA A 649 8.25 35.97 -10.32
CA ALA A 649 9.58 35.40 -10.12
C ALA A 649 9.59 33.92 -10.54
N ASP A 650 10.49 33.54 -11.43
CA ASP A 650 10.61 32.17 -11.91
C ASP A 650 11.45 31.31 -10.96
N LEU A 651 10.83 30.25 -10.43
CA LEU A 651 11.46 29.27 -9.55
C LEU A 651 11.89 27.98 -10.29
N GLY A 652 11.64 27.91 -11.60
CA GLY A 652 12.12 26.85 -12.49
C GLY A 652 11.06 25.81 -12.90
N ASP A 653 11.51 24.85 -13.70
CA ASP A 653 10.65 23.82 -14.28
C ASP A 653 10.32 22.70 -13.29
N GLY A 654 9.05 22.32 -13.30
CA GLY A 654 8.52 21.23 -12.50
C GLY A 654 7.63 20.28 -13.30
N LYS A 655 7.33 19.15 -12.67
CA LYS A 655 6.30 18.21 -13.13
C LYS A 655 5.42 17.82 -11.96
N LEU A 656 4.10 17.93 -12.15
CA LEU A 656 3.15 17.32 -11.25
C LEU A 656 3.11 15.83 -11.59
N TRP A 657 3.61 15.03 -10.66
CA TRP A 657 3.51 13.58 -10.74
C TRP A 657 2.28 13.13 -9.98
N VAL A 658 1.45 12.29 -10.61
CA VAL A 658 0.28 11.66 -10.01
C VAL A 658 0.31 10.16 -10.29
N MET A 659 -0.07 9.37 -9.29
CA MET A 659 -0.17 7.92 -9.37
C MET A 659 -1.38 7.44 -8.58
N SER A 660 -2.16 6.52 -9.15
CA SER A 660 -3.24 5.84 -8.44
C SER A 660 -2.69 5.00 -7.30
N ALA A 661 -3.40 4.96 -6.18
CA ALA A 661 -3.07 4.06 -5.08
C ALA A 661 -3.08 2.58 -5.49
N ARG A 662 -3.75 2.24 -6.60
CA ARG A 662 -3.75 0.90 -7.18
C ARG A 662 -2.37 0.47 -7.73
N LEU A 663 -1.47 1.41 -7.98
CA LEU A 663 -0.11 1.15 -8.44
C LEU A 663 0.92 1.25 -7.32
N LEU A 664 0.50 1.51 -6.08
CA LEU A 664 1.44 1.72 -4.99
C LEU A 664 2.33 0.48 -4.75
N PRO A 665 1.82 -0.76 -4.66
CA PRO A 665 2.69 -1.92 -4.46
C PRO A 665 3.75 -2.07 -5.57
N GLU A 666 3.42 -1.74 -6.80
CA GLU A 666 4.26 -1.78 -8.00
C GLU A 666 5.29 -0.65 -7.98
N PHE A 667 4.91 0.52 -7.46
CA PHE A 667 5.83 1.63 -7.22
C PHE A 667 6.84 1.31 -6.13
N LEU A 668 6.44 0.63 -5.06
CA LEU A 668 7.34 0.19 -3.99
C LEU A 668 8.34 -0.88 -4.49
N GLU A 669 7.88 -1.82 -5.34
CA GLU A 669 8.79 -2.73 -6.06
C GLU A 669 9.79 -1.99 -6.91
N HIS A 670 9.29 -1.09 -7.76
CA HIS A 670 10.13 -0.28 -8.62
C HIS A 670 11.15 0.51 -7.80
N LEU A 671 10.73 1.16 -6.72
CA LEU A 671 11.60 1.91 -5.81
C LEU A 671 12.70 1.00 -5.24
N CYS A 672 12.38 -0.23 -4.86
CA CYS A 672 13.40 -1.20 -4.46
C CYS A 672 14.34 -1.52 -5.63
N GLU A 673 13.84 -1.91 -6.80
CA GLU A 673 14.62 -2.30 -7.99
C GLU A 673 15.63 -1.22 -8.42
N SER A 674 15.13 -0.10 -8.94
CA SER A 674 15.23 1.15 -8.20
C SER A 674 16.58 1.52 -7.58
N THR A 675 16.63 1.29 -6.30
CA THR A 675 17.60 1.86 -5.38
C THR A 675 18.63 0.83 -4.94
N THR A 676 18.58 -0.37 -5.53
CA THR A 676 19.57 -1.41 -5.29
C THR A 676 20.96 -0.87 -5.65
N PRO A 677 21.96 -1.03 -4.77
CA PRO A 677 23.35 -0.75 -5.13
C PRO A 677 23.71 -1.59 -6.35
N ARG A 678 24.39 -1.00 -7.34
CA ARG A 678 24.97 -1.81 -8.41
C ARG A 678 26.06 -2.68 -7.79
N ALA A 679 26.14 -3.94 -8.19
CA ALA A 679 27.27 -4.79 -7.82
C ALA A 679 28.56 -4.07 -8.26
N ALA A 680 29.54 -4.04 -7.35
CA ALA A 680 30.84 -3.40 -7.59
C ALA A 680 31.69 -4.21 -8.55
#